data_AF-A0A0K2SKD7-F1
#
_entry.id   AF-A0A0K2SKD7-F1
#
_cell.length_a   1.000
_cell.length_b   1.000
_cell.length_c   1.000
_cell.angle_alpha   90.00
_cell.angle_beta   90.00
_cell.angle_gamma   90.00
#
_symmetry.space_group_name_H-M   'P 1'
#
loop_
_entity.id
_entity.type
_entity.pdbx_description
1 polymer ?
#
loop_
_entity_poly.entity_id
_entity_poly.type
_entity_poly.pdbx_seq_one_letter_code
_entity_poly.pdbx_strand_id
1 'polypeptide(L)'
;MLMQRRSQTRLLAAPLVLALSLCLAAAPAALGQEKAAGGGSSELVTVANEYVEILVNAGRNDTGRFAVYTTGGDPDRPEDDQKPLIYGTRDPGPWTSYTTVQIDGVSWVFGGPAQRRAGRSANYGTAVRLPEREGDAVVAAWNLGPLEVTQTLSFARSLTTGLMDTVRIAYHVENTDSRPHRVGLRIMLDTMLGENDGAPFRVAERAITTDTPLVGAEIPEFWQAFDDLGNPQVMAQGTLRHPGEAPPERVYMSNWGSLADGAWSFDFQAGRDFTRKGEFDLDSAIALFWDPKELAAGEGRDYVTYYGLGGIDIAPGQLSLGLTSAKEIEGSQDQPRPFTVVAYVQNTGAGDALNVVAELIPPREFQVVGGEAEARRSLGNLPSGGTGQVRWELEVPPGTVGTFTYRVRVSATNAESNEGSRGVEVLAPARLQVQVDALQRLGQADGGGYDPGRFQVKVTLHNAGGSSAEWVLARLAPAVQGQLRLVPGDAEQRLLRRLGPGESQELVWELRPTGQYDGNFYYNVAVGASNTGEPQRISRSIQVPRLQARLWLEPEAPSDAERPFRDGNLDVYVRAMNLRSFWGGSVVIRYDPERLRLLRVEPGRLLIEGSVGHWGEPDISQPGRVIISGDRAGWSPLILATDTFARLEFKVVGSGPTTLALESVALSAEAGQPPQRVTPSAGLAVQEDVQVWLAEPKTEEP
;
A
#
# COMPACT_ATOMS: atom_id res chain seq x y z
N MET A 1 74.81 59.17 -25.72
CA MET A 1 75.40 60.41 -25.18
C MET A 1 74.55 60.80 -23.98
N LEU A 2 75.09 60.62 -22.75
CA LEU A 2 74.58 60.98 -21.40
C LEU A 2 73.10 60.66 -21.05
N MET A 3 72.68 60.25 -19.85
CA MET A 3 73.26 59.76 -18.60
C MET A 3 72.03 59.48 -17.71
N GLN A 4 72.09 58.47 -16.84
CA GLN A 4 71.48 58.41 -15.48
C GLN A 4 69.96 58.65 -15.29
N ARG A 5 69.23 57.62 -14.84
CA ARG A 5 68.91 57.26 -13.43
C ARG A 5 67.78 58.10 -12.81
N ARG A 6 66.79 57.35 -12.26
CA ARG A 6 66.20 57.42 -10.89
C ARG A 6 65.73 58.81 -10.41
N SER A 7 64.64 59.01 -9.70
CA SER A 7 63.62 58.20 -9.02
C SER A 7 62.92 59.16 -8.04
N GLN A 8 61.80 58.71 -7.46
CA GLN A 8 61.37 58.96 -6.08
C GLN A 8 60.36 60.07 -5.74
N THR A 9 59.43 59.62 -4.86
CA THR A 9 58.77 60.27 -3.71
C THR A 9 57.71 61.34 -3.99
N ARG A 10 56.43 61.10 -3.69
CA ARG A 10 55.69 60.97 -2.41
C ARG A 10 55.32 62.33 -1.76
N LEU A 11 54.09 62.32 -1.21
CA LEU A 11 53.53 63.10 -0.08
C LEU A 11 52.88 64.48 -0.36
N LEU A 12 51.54 64.47 -0.30
CA LEU A 12 50.65 65.17 0.65
C LEU A 12 50.76 66.70 0.84
N ALA A 13 49.69 67.44 0.53
CA ALA A 13 49.03 68.45 1.40
C ALA A 13 47.74 69.04 0.75
N ALA A 14 46.71 69.26 1.59
CA ALA A 14 45.34 69.76 1.32
C ALA A 14 45.27 71.33 1.20
N PRO A 15 44.16 72.09 1.43
CA PRO A 15 42.68 71.86 1.45
C PRO A 15 41.82 72.99 0.77
N LEU A 16 40.48 72.83 0.65
CA LEU A 16 39.39 73.86 0.79
C LEU A 16 38.03 73.20 0.41
N VAL A 17 37.10 72.84 1.30
CA VAL A 17 36.12 73.60 2.12
C VAL A 17 35.17 74.54 1.34
N LEU A 18 33.95 74.05 1.05
CA LEU A 18 32.65 74.73 1.25
C LEU A 18 31.54 73.64 1.19
N ALA A 19 30.99 73.20 2.32
CA ALA A 19 29.61 73.47 2.81
C ALA A 19 28.51 73.32 1.73
N LEU A 20 27.40 72.57 1.87
CA LEU A 20 26.61 72.20 3.05
C LEU A 20 25.60 71.08 2.64
N SER A 21 25.44 70.04 3.49
CA SER A 21 24.21 69.30 3.89
C SER A 21 23.01 69.11 2.93
N LEU A 22 22.21 68.04 2.93
CA LEU A 22 22.09 66.74 3.61
C LEU A 22 20.93 66.04 2.86
N CYS A 23 21.00 64.72 2.61
CA CYS A 23 19.89 63.79 2.82
C CYS A 23 20.36 62.35 2.51
N LEU A 24 20.37 61.53 3.57
CA LEU A 24 20.66 60.10 3.56
C LEU A 24 19.57 59.30 2.85
N ALA A 25 19.98 58.34 2.02
CA ALA A 25 19.51 56.95 2.09
C ALA A 25 20.51 56.06 1.32
N ALA A 26 21.04 55.05 2.02
CA ALA A 26 22.17 54.25 1.60
C ALA A 26 21.78 53.10 0.65
N ALA A 27 22.54 52.94 -0.43
CA ALA A 27 22.79 51.68 -1.12
C ALA A 27 24.12 51.77 -1.88
N PRO A 28 25.11 50.87 -1.70
CA PRO A 28 26.17 50.64 -2.68
C PRO A 28 25.70 49.54 -3.66
N ALA A 29 25.69 49.77 -4.98
CA ALA A 29 26.85 49.68 -5.88
C ALA A 29 27.53 48.30 -5.78
N ALA A 30 27.18 47.36 -6.66
CA ALA A 30 27.71 47.18 -8.02
C ALA A 30 29.03 46.40 -8.08
N LEU A 31 28.92 45.24 -8.74
CA LEU A 31 29.89 44.62 -9.66
C LEU A 31 31.28 44.26 -9.14
N GLY A 32 31.42 42.98 -8.78
CA GLY A 32 32.62 42.19 -9.05
C GLY A 32 32.25 41.00 -9.93
N GLN A 33 32.77 40.94 -11.16
CA GLN A 33 32.81 39.71 -11.94
C GLN A 33 33.75 38.73 -11.22
N GLU A 34 33.22 37.59 -10.75
CA GLU A 34 34.03 36.42 -10.49
C GLU A 34 33.86 35.39 -11.59
N LYS A 35 35.02 34.93 -12.05
CA LYS A 35 35.24 33.87 -13.03
C LYS A 35 34.39 32.64 -12.72
N ALA A 36 33.78 32.10 -13.77
CA ALA A 36 33.38 30.71 -13.83
C ALA A 36 34.59 29.82 -13.55
N ALA A 37 34.53 29.08 -12.44
CA ALA A 37 35.28 27.85 -12.23
C ALA A 37 34.27 26.70 -12.31
N GLY A 38 34.40 25.90 -13.36
CA GLY A 38 33.73 24.60 -13.47
C GLY A 38 34.29 23.63 -12.44
N GLY A 39 33.39 22.80 -11.91
CA GLY A 39 33.68 21.81 -10.88
C GLY A 39 32.47 21.61 -9.98
N GLY A 40 31.29 21.34 -10.56
CA GLY A 40 30.14 20.95 -9.77
C GLY A 40 30.33 19.53 -9.30
N SER A 41 30.77 19.34 -8.05
CA SER A 41 30.62 18.05 -7.37
C SER A 41 29.15 17.65 -7.47
N SER A 42 28.87 16.46 -8.00
CA SER A 42 27.49 15.96 -8.05
C SER A 42 26.96 15.81 -6.63
N GLU A 43 25.85 16.47 -6.33
CA GLU A 43 25.10 16.17 -5.11
C GLU A 43 24.57 14.75 -5.25
N LEU A 44 25.03 13.83 -4.39
CA LEU A 44 24.66 12.42 -4.40
C LEU A 44 23.97 12.05 -3.10
N VAL A 45 22.93 11.24 -3.21
CA VAL A 45 22.31 10.55 -2.08
C VAL A 45 22.66 9.08 -2.21
N THR A 46 23.28 8.52 -1.16
CA THR A 46 23.70 7.13 -1.17
C THR A 46 23.16 6.37 0.04
N VAL A 47 22.87 5.08 -0.18
CA VAL A 47 22.65 4.08 0.87
C VAL A 47 23.45 2.84 0.50
N ALA A 48 24.07 2.19 1.49
CA ALA A 48 24.96 1.05 1.27
C ALA A 48 24.77 0.01 2.38
N ASN A 49 25.00 -1.26 2.04
CA ASN A 49 25.24 -2.34 2.99
C ASN A 49 26.59 -3.01 2.68
N GLU A 50 26.86 -4.17 3.28
CA GLU A 50 28.11 -4.91 3.09
C GLU A 50 28.33 -5.46 1.66
N TYR A 51 27.28 -5.54 0.83
CA TYR A 51 27.34 -6.13 -0.51
C TYR A 51 27.26 -5.09 -1.64
N VAL A 52 26.30 -4.17 -1.55
CA VAL A 52 25.99 -3.19 -2.61
C VAL A 52 25.66 -1.79 -2.06
N GLU A 53 25.84 -0.79 -2.92
CA GLU A 53 25.51 0.61 -2.73
C GLU A 53 24.57 1.10 -3.84
N ILE A 54 23.55 1.85 -3.44
CA ILE A 54 22.65 2.60 -4.32
C ILE A 54 23.13 4.05 -4.34
N LEU A 55 23.38 4.58 -5.53
CA LEU A 55 23.72 5.99 -5.73
C LEU A 55 22.60 6.66 -6.50
N VAL A 56 22.08 7.80 -5.99
CA VAL A 56 21.07 8.60 -6.66
C VAL A 56 21.58 10.02 -6.87
N ASN A 57 21.45 10.52 -8.09
CA ASN A 57 21.82 11.88 -8.42
C ASN A 57 20.79 12.85 -7.83
N ALA A 58 21.26 13.77 -6.98
CA ALA A 58 20.48 14.84 -6.38
C ALA A 58 20.84 16.23 -6.93
N GLY A 59 21.76 16.30 -7.90
CA GLY A 59 22.17 17.54 -8.54
C GLY A 59 21.08 18.16 -9.42
N ARG A 60 21.35 19.36 -9.93
CA ARG A 60 20.39 20.15 -10.74
C ARG A 60 19.97 19.49 -12.05
N ASN A 61 20.87 18.75 -12.68
CA ASN A 61 20.58 17.96 -13.88
C ASN A 61 20.57 16.49 -13.49
N ASP A 62 19.82 15.69 -14.24
CA ASP A 62 19.82 14.23 -14.05
C ASP A 62 19.36 13.82 -12.63
N THR A 63 18.59 14.67 -11.92
CA THR A 63 18.07 14.37 -10.58
C THR A 63 17.20 13.10 -10.62
N GLY A 64 17.34 12.20 -9.65
CA GLY A 64 16.55 10.96 -9.54
C GLY A 64 17.03 9.81 -10.44
N ARG A 65 18.06 10.03 -11.26
CA ARG A 65 18.81 8.94 -11.92
C ARG A 65 19.58 8.17 -10.87
N PHE A 66 19.75 6.86 -11.06
CA PHE A 66 20.43 6.00 -10.10
C PHE A 66 21.44 5.07 -10.76
N ALA A 67 22.37 4.59 -9.95
CA ALA A 67 23.31 3.54 -10.30
C ALA A 67 23.44 2.55 -9.14
N VAL A 68 23.88 1.34 -9.45
CA VAL A 68 24.20 0.29 -8.47
C VAL A 68 25.68 -0.02 -8.55
N TYR A 69 26.31 -0.15 -7.39
CA TYR A 69 27.74 -0.39 -7.23
C TYR A 69 27.93 -1.48 -6.16
N THR A 70 28.91 -2.36 -6.30
CA THR A 70 29.24 -3.32 -5.24
C THR A 70 30.07 -2.61 -4.16
N THR A 71 29.85 -2.93 -2.89
CA THR A 71 30.71 -2.49 -1.78
C THR A 71 31.74 -3.58 -1.50
N GLY A 72 31.39 -4.56 -0.67
CA GLY A 72 32.15 -5.78 -0.42
C GLY A 72 31.67 -7.00 -1.21
N GLY A 73 30.80 -6.78 -2.21
CA GLY A 73 30.58 -7.77 -3.25
C GLY A 73 29.98 -9.10 -2.79
N ASP A 74 30.31 -10.17 -3.50
CA ASP A 74 30.06 -11.55 -3.07
C ASP A 74 31.15 -11.95 -2.05
N PRO A 75 30.80 -12.36 -0.82
CA PRO A 75 31.78 -12.72 0.21
C PRO A 75 32.79 -13.80 -0.19
N ASP A 76 32.43 -14.65 -1.15
CA ASP A 76 33.29 -15.73 -1.64
C ASP A 76 34.16 -15.28 -2.84
N ARG A 77 34.03 -14.02 -3.30
CA ARG A 77 34.74 -13.46 -4.46
C ARG A 77 35.20 -12.00 -4.26
N PRO A 78 36.33 -11.77 -3.59
CA PRO A 78 36.86 -10.42 -3.36
C PRO A 78 37.16 -9.62 -4.63
N GLU A 79 37.26 -10.26 -5.80
CA GLU A 79 37.49 -9.60 -7.09
C GLU A 79 36.32 -8.70 -7.53
N ASP A 80 35.11 -8.93 -7.01
CA ASP A 80 33.92 -8.13 -7.32
C ASP A 80 33.69 -6.97 -6.34
N ASP A 81 34.62 -6.72 -5.41
CA ASP A 81 34.63 -5.57 -4.52
C ASP A 81 34.74 -4.25 -5.30
N GLN A 82 33.92 -3.27 -4.91
CA GLN A 82 34.00 -1.90 -5.40
C GLN A 82 33.95 -1.80 -6.93
N LYS A 83 32.96 -2.42 -7.57
CA LYS A 83 32.73 -2.44 -9.01
C LYS A 83 31.37 -1.84 -9.39
N PRO A 84 31.26 -1.16 -10.53
CA PRO A 84 29.96 -0.77 -11.05
C PRO A 84 29.16 -1.99 -11.51
N LEU A 85 27.85 -1.96 -11.24
CA LEU A 85 26.85 -2.81 -11.91
C LEU A 85 26.04 -2.02 -12.95
N ILE A 86 26.05 -0.69 -12.85
CA ILE A 86 25.43 0.25 -13.79
C ILE A 86 26.50 1.28 -14.18
N TYR A 87 26.59 1.60 -15.47
CA TYR A 87 27.52 2.61 -15.96
C TYR A 87 27.21 4.01 -15.39
N GLY A 88 28.24 4.84 -15.18
CA GLY A 88 28.07 6.25 -14.79
C GLY A 88 27.65 6.42 -13.33
N THR A 89 28.62 6.34 -12.41
CA THR A 89 28.36 6.32 -10.96
C THR A 89 28.69 7.64 -10.26
N ARG A 90 29.87 7.78 -9.61
CA ARG A 90 30.14 8.85 -8.63
C ARG A 90 30.50 10.21 -9.23
N ASP A 91 31.20 10.26 -10.35
CA ASP A 91 31.55 11.50 -11.04
C ASP A 91 31.20 11.32 -12.52
N PRO A 92 30.25 12.10 -13.08
CA PRO A 92 29.58 13.29 -12.52
C PRO A 92 28.24 13.00 -11.85
N GLY A 93 28.06 11.81 -11.27
CA GLY A 93 26.80 11.32 -10.73
C GLY A 93 26.01 10.48 -11.75
N PRO A 94 25.04 9.66 -11.29
CA PRO A 94 24.23 8.83 -12.17
C PRO A 94 23.49 9.61 -13.26
N TRP A 95 23.51 9.09 -14.49
CA TRP A 95 22.89 9.76 -15.63
C TRP A 95 22.40 8.83 -16.75
N THR A 96 22.82 7.57 -16.74
CA THR A 96 22.58 6.61 -17.84
C THR A 96 21.30 5.81 -17.65
N SER A 97 20.98 5.38 -16.44
CA SER A 97 19.73 4.68 -16.13
C SER A 97 18.58 5.65 -15.96
N TYR A 98 17.43 5.36 -16.57
CA TYR A 98 16.25 6.20 -16.43
C TYR A 98 14.93 5.47 -16.59
N THR A 99 13.89 6.11 -16.04
CA THR A 99 12.51 5.65 -16.11
C THR A 99 11.64 6.62 -16.88
N THR A 100 10.75 6.08 -17.70
CA THR A 100 9.74 6.82 -18.45
C THR A 100 8.35 6.32 -18.09
N VAL A 101 7.44 7.23 -17.80
CA VAL A 101 6.01 6.98 -17.61
C VAL A 101 5.28 7.47 -18.86
N GLN A 102 4.54 6.59 -19.52
CA GLN A 102 3.67 6.96 -20.63
C GLN A 102 2.26 7.23 -20.10
N ILE A 103 1.74 8.43 -20.36
CA ILE A 103 0.43 8.90 -19.91
C ILE A 103 -0.35 9.33 -21.15
N ASP A 104 -1.40 8.59 -21.49
CA ASP A 104 -2.24 8.83 -22.67
C ASP A 104 -1.44 8.99 -23.97
N GLY A 105 -0.36 8.21 -24.11
CA GLY A 105 0.54 8.25 -25.27
C GLY A 105 1.64 9.31 -25.21
N VAL A 106 1.67 10.16 -24.18
CA VAL A 106 2.73 11.16 -23.95
C VAL A 106 3.78 10.59 -22.99
N SER A 107 5.05 10.65 -23.36
CA SER A 107 6.15 10.17 -22.53
C SER A 107 6.69 11.24 -21.59
N TRP A 108 6.76 10.91 -20.31
CA TRP A 108 7.35 11.72 -19.24
C TRP A 108 8.51 10.97 -18.60
N VAL A 109 9.64 11.63 -18.40
CA VAL A 109 10.78 11.05 -17.70
C VAL A 109 10.71 11.41 -16.22
N PHE A 110 10.88 10.40 -15.36
CA PHE A 110 10.94 10.60 -13.92
C PHE A 110 12.23 11.35 -13.53
N GLY A 111 12.10 12.29 -12.59
CA GLY A 111 13.22 13.06 -12.05
C GLY A 111 13.43 14.43 -12.72
N GLY A 112 14.65 14.95 -12.60
CA GLY A 112 15.06 16.24 -13.13
C GLY A 112 15.49 16.20 -14.61
N PRO A 113 15.53 17.36 -15.28
CA PRO A 113 15.88 17.44 -16.70
C PRO A 113 17.30 16.92 -16.98
N ALA A 114 17.46 16.21 -18.09
CA ALA A 114 18.75 15.70 -18.54
C ALA A 114 19.38 16.64 -19.58
N GLN A 115 20.69 16.84 -19.50
CA GLN A 115 21.45 17.56 -20.53
C GLN A 115 22.08 16.61 -21.56
N ARG A 116 22.21 15.33 -21.21
CA ARG A 116 22.79 14.26 -22.02
C ARG A 116 21.73 13.51 -22.80
N ARG A 117 22.17 12.67 -23.74
CA ARG A 117 21.34 11.87 -24.67
C ARG A 117 20.11 11.25 -23.99
N ALA A 118 20.32 10.53 -22.88
CA ALA A 118 19.28 9.86 -22.11
C ALA A 118 18.26 10.84 -21.49
N GLY A 119 17.12 11.01 -22.16
CA GLY A 119 16.01 11.85 -21.72
C GLY A 119 16.08 13.32 -22.16
N ARG A 120 17.11 13.75 -22.91
CA ARG A 120 17.31 15.17 -23.30
C ARG A 120 16.06 15.87 -23.84
N SER A 121 15.29 15.15 -24.63
CA SER A 121 14.13 15.66 -25.38
C SER A 121 12.80 15.21 -24.79
N ALA A 122 12.79 14.71 -23.55
CA ALA A 122 11.59 14.20 -22.88
C ALA A 122 10.80 15.32 -22.16
N ASN A 123 9.54 15.02 -21.85
CA ASN A 123 8.76 15.84 -20.92
C ASN A 123 9.18 15.51 -19.48
N TYR A 124 9.19 16.51 -18.61
CA TYR A 124 9.58 16.39 -17.21
C TYR A 124 8.51 17.01 -16.32
N GLY A 125 8.33 16.42 -15.13
CA GLY A 125 7.39 16.90 -14.13
C GLY A 125 7.98 17.90 -13.15
N THR A 126 7.26 18.14 -12.06
CA THR A 126 7.70 18.94 -10.92
C THR A 126 8.01 18.06 -9.72
N ALA A 127 9.08 18.37 -8.98
CA ALA A 127 9.44 17.61 -7.80
C ALA A 127 8.42 17.84 -6.67
N VAL A 128 7.93 16.74 -6.09
CA VAL A 128 7.19 16.70 -4.83
C VAL A 128 8.16 16.48 -3.68
N ARG A 129 9.12 15.55 -3.88
CA ARG A 129 10.16 15.18 -2.93
C ARG A 129 11.46 14.92 -3.70
N LEU A 130 12.50 15.71 -3.44
CA LEU A 130 13.84 15.44 -3.99
C LEU A 130 14.39 14.13 -3.40
N PRO A 131 15.38 13.48 -4.04
CA PRO A 131 15.90 12.23 -3.54
C PRO A 131 16.44 12.42 -2.13
N GLU A 132 15.99 11.60 -1.20
CA GLU A 132 16.46 11.63 0.19
C GLU A 132 16.47 10.22 0.79
N ARG A 133 17.32 10.05 1.81
CA ARG A 133 17.45 8.79 2.52
C ARG A 133 16.30 8.61 3.50
N GLU A 134 15.66 7.45 3.46
CA GLU A 134 14.64 7.01 4.42
C GLU A 134 14.99 5.61 4.91
N GLY A 135 15.59 5.52 6.10
CA GLY A 135 16.15 4.26 6.60
C GLY A 135 17.26 3.74 5.67
N ASP A 136 17.07 2.54 5.13
CA ASP A 136 17.98 1.90 4.16
C ASP A 136 17.47 1.98 2.71
N ALA A 137 16.63 2.98 2.43
CA ALA A 137 16.11 3.28 1.10
C ALA A 137 16.42 4.73 0.70
N VAL A 138 16.37 4.98 -0.61
CA VAL A 138 16.28 6.33 -1.17
C VAL A 138 14.89 6.50 -1.79
N VAL A 139 14.21 7.58 -1.41
CA VAL A 139 12.85 7.89 -1.87
C VAL A 139 12.83 9.25 -2.54
N ALA A 140 12.10 9.35 -3.64
CA ALA A 140 11.96 10.58 -4.41
C ALA A 140 10.58 10.59 -5.11
N ALA A 141 9.93 11.75 -5.26
CA ALA A 141 8.57 11.83 -5.81
C ALA A 141 8.38 13.04 -6.74
N TRP A 142 7.66 12.83 -7.84
CA TRP A 142 7.41 13.82 -8.89
C TRP A 142 5.96 13.79 -9.35
N ASN A 143 5.41 14.97 -9.63
CA ASN A 143 4.17 15.11 -10.38
C ASN A 143 4.47 15.12 -11.88
N LEU A 144 4.11 14.04 -12.58
CA LEU A 144 4.21 13.89 -14.02
C LEU A 144 2.84 14.14 -14.64
N GLY A 145 2.51 15.40 -14.93
CA GLY A 145 1.18 15.78 -15.42
C GLY A 145 0.08 15.44 -14.39
N PRO A 146 -0.89 14.56 -14.70
CA PRO A 146 -1.98 14.19 -13.79
C PRO A 146 -1.61 13.09 -12.77
N LEU A 147 -0.37 12.60 -12.76
CA LEU A 147 0.04 11.49 -11.91
C LEU A 147 1.11 11.94 -10.91
N GLU A 148 1.00 11.48 -9.67
CA GLU A 148 2.11 11.50 -8.73
C GLU A 148 2.87 10.18 -8.84
N VAL A 149 4.20 10.26 -8.98
CA VAL A 149 5.07 9.10 -9.13
C VAL A 149 6.12 9.12 -8.04
N THR A 150 6.20 8.06 -7.24
CA THR A 150 7.18 7.88 -6.17
C THR A 150 8.14 6.75 -6.53
N GLN A 151 9.44 7.07 -6.60
CA GLN A 151 10.52 6.09 -6.70
C GLN A 151 10.96 5.68 -5.30
N THR A 152 11.14 4.38 -5.09
CA THR A 152 11.80 3.83 -3.90
C THR A 152 12.86 2.83 -4.34
N LEU A 153 14.10 3.11 -3.96
CA LEU A 153 15.24 2.22 -4.17
C LEU A 153 15.68 1.69 -2.81
N SER A 154 15.64 0.37 -2.64
CA SER A 154 15.97 -0.28 -1.35
C SER A 154 16.69 -1.60 -1.57
N PHE A 155 17.33 -2.13 -0.53
CA PHE A 155 17.91 -3.48 -0.60
C PHE A 155 16.83 -4.56 -0.53
N ALA A 156 17.08 -5.67 -1.21
CA ALA A 156 16.26 -6.86 -1.23
C ALA A 156 17.14 -8.11 -1.27
N ARG A 157 16.58 -9.22 -0.80
CA ARG A 157 17.25 -10.51 -0.86
C ARG A 157 17.24 -11.03 -2.30
N SER A 158 18.39 -11.34 -2.87
CA SER A 158 18.50 -11.95 -4.19
C SER A 158 17.89 -13.35 -4.19
N LEU A 159 17.19 -13.67 -5.28
CA LEU A 159 16.62 -15.00 -5.48
C LEU A 159 17.69 -16.09 -5.61
N THR A 160 18.92 -15.75 -6.03
CA THR A 160 19.95 -16.75 -6.35
C THR A 160 21.10 -16.82 -5.34
N THR A 161 21.50 -15.70 -4.72
CA THR A 161 22.52 -15.73 -3.66
C THR A 161 21.90 -15.98 -2.29
N GLY A 162 20.65 -15.54 -2.11
CA GLY A 162 19.99 -15.49 -0.81
C GLY A 162 20.54 -14.38 0.10
N LEU A 163 21.33 -13.42 -0.39
CA LEU A 163 21.89 -12.31 0.39
C LEU A 163 21.18 -10.98 0.07
N MET A 164 21.38 -9.94 0.88
CA MET A 164 20.82 -8.59 0.66
C MET A 164 21.62 -7.78 -0.38
N ASP A 165 22.05 -8.42 -1.46
CA ASP A 165 22.97 -7.91 -2.49
C ASP A 165 22.26 -7.42 -3.76
N THR A 166 20.95 -7.22 -3.67
CA THR A 166 20.10 -6.84 -4.80
C THR A 166 19.30 -5.60 -4.47
N VAL A 167 19.20 -4.69 -5.45
CA VAL A 167 18.42 -3.46 -5.32
C VAL A 167 17.01 -3.72 -5.87
N ARG A 168 16.01 -3.48 -5.03
CA ARG A 168 14.61 -3.34 -5.45
C ARG A 168 14.40 -1.94 -6.02
N ILE A 169 14.02 -1.88 -7.29
CA ILE A 169 13.75 -0.65 -8.03
C ILE A 169 12.24 -0.57 -8.21
N ALA A 170 11.58 0.28 -7.41
CA ALA A 170 10.13 0.38 -7.38
C ALA A 170 9.64 1.79 -7.74
N TYR A 171 8.55 1.84 -8.49
CA TYR A 171 7.79 3.05 -8.79
C TYR A 171 6.32 2.83 -8.43
N HIS A 172 5.82 3.61 -7.48
CA HIS A 172 4.40 3.75 -7.22
C HIS A 172 3.85 4.90 -8.08
N VAL A 173 2.82 4.65 -8.87
CA VAL A 173 2.16 5.66 -9.70
C VAL A 173 0.72 5.82 -9.25
N GLU A 174 0.37 7.00 -8.75
CA GLU A 174 -0.97 7.35 -8.29
C GLU A 174 -1.62 8.35 -9.25
N ASN A 175 -2.87 8.08 -9.62
CA ASN A 175 -3.68 9.01 -10.39
C ASN A 175 -4.36 10.03 -9.47
N THR A 176 -3.82 11.24 -9.46
CA THR A 176 -4.33 12.36 -8.63
C THR A 176 -5.37 13.22 -9.36
N ASP A 177 -5.70 12.91 -10.62
CA ASP A 177 -6.78 13.55 -11.37
C ASP A 177 -8.16 12.89 -11.07
N SER A 178 -9.22 13.58 -11.47
CA SER A 178 -10.62 13.18 -11.33
C SER A 178 -11.12 12.22 -12.42
N ARG A 179 -10.28 11.87 -13.40
CA ARG A 179 -10.60 11.01 -14.54
C ARG A 179 -9.60 9.86 -14.70
N PRO A 180 -9.99 8.73 -15.33
CA PRO A 180 -9.07 7.65 -15.62
C PRO A 180 -8.04 8.05 -16.70
N HIS A 181 -6.84 7.46 -16.62
CA HIS A 181 -5.74 7.65 -17.56
C HIS A 181 -5.16 6.31 -18.02
N ARG A 182 -4.61 6.24 -19.25
CA ARG A 182 -3.83 5.07 -19.68
C ARG A 182 -2.37 5.26 -19.32
N VAL A 183 -1.87 4.43 -18.40
CA VAL A 183 -0.56 4.57 -17.78
C VAL A 183 0.28 3.32 -18.02
N GLY A 184 1.49 3.51 -18.56
CA GLY A 184 2.51 2.47 -18.69
C GLY A 184 3.86 2.98 -18.17
N LEU A 185 4.79 2.06 -17.91
CA LEU A 185 6.09 2.39 -17.34
C LEU A 185 7.22 1.65 -18.07
N ARG A 186 8.34 2.31 -18.28
CA ARG A 186 9.57 1.74 -18.83
C ARG A 186 10.73 2.03 -17.90
N ILE A 187 11.48 1.01 -17.51
CA ILE A 187 12.76 1.15 -16.81
C ILE A 187 13.88 0.78 -17.79
N MET A 188 14.89 1.64 -17.93
CA MET A 188 16.08 1.36 -18.72
C MET A 188 17.31 1.34 -17.82
N LEU A 189 18.06 0.25 -17.88
CA LEU A 189 19.31 0.05 -17.15
C LEU A 189 20.48 -0.03 -18.14
N ASP A 190 21.48 0.79 -17.91
CA ASP A 190 22.75 0.77 -18.63
C ASP A 190 23.72 -0.19 -17.93
N THR A 191 23.87 -1.41 -18.46
CA THR A 191 24.50 -2.50 -17.72
C THR A 191 26.00 -2.50 -17.93
N MET A 192 26.75 -2.38 -16.84
CA MET A 192 28.21 -2.43 -16.83
C MET A 192 28.64 -3.41 -15.75
N LEU A 193 29.42 -4.44 -16.09
CA LEU A 193 29.94 -5.41 -15.13
C LEU A 193 31.42 -5.19 -14.90
N GLY A 194 31.77 -4.41 -13.87
CA GLY A 194 33.16 -4.03 -13.66
C GLY A 194 33.67 -3.19 -14.84
N GLU A 195 34.60 -3.73 -15.62
CA GLU A 195 35.14 -3.09 -16.83
C GLU A 195 34.41 -3.52 -18.13
N ASN A 196 33.43 -4.43 -18.05
CA ASN A 196 32.73 -4.98 -19.20
C ASN A 196 31.40 -4.25 -19.46
N ASP A 197 31.43 -3.33 -20.43
CA ASP A 197 30.30 -2.51 -20.88
C ASP A 197 29.42 -3.22 -21.94
N GLY A 198 29.78 -4.44 -22.36
CA GLY A 198 29.15 -5.15 -23.48
C GLY A 198 28.85 -6.62 -23.19
N ALA A 199 28.65 -6.97 -21.93
CA ALA A 199 28.55 -8.36 -21.50
C ALA A 199 27.35 -9.08 -22.15
N PRO A 200 27.52 -10.33 -22.63
CA PRO A 200 26.38 -11.12 -23.12
C PRO A 200 25.35 -11.36 -22.02
N PHE A 201 24.07 -11.14 -22.33
CA PHE A 201 22.98 -11.50 -21.43
C PHE A 201 22.72 -13.00 -21.51
N ARG A 202 22.87 -13.72 -20.39
CA ARG A 202 22.54 -15.14 -20.27
C ARG A 202 21.07 -15.28 -19.93
N VAL A 203 20.30 -15.80 -20.89
CA VAL A 203 18.83 -15.95 -20.81
C VAL A 203 18.46 -17.37 -21.21
N ALA A 204 17.84 -18.11 -20.28
CA ALA A 204 17.47 -19.51 -20.50
C ALA A 204 18.66 -20.33 -21.06
N GLU A 205 18.59 -20.78 -22.31
CA GLU A 205 19.64 -21.56 -22.97
C GLU A 205 20.50 -20.74 -23.95
N ARG A 206 20.38 -19.41 -23.94
CA ARG A 206 21.01 -18.52 -24.92
C ARG A 206 21.89 -17.47 -24.26
N ALA A 207 23.02 -17.21 -24.91
CA ALA A 207 23.80 -16.00 -24.73
C ALA A 207 23.32 -14.97 -25.76
N ILE A 208 22.68 -13.90 -25.29
CA ILE A 208 22.15 -12.82 -26.12
C ILE A 208 23.22 -11.74 -26.23
N THR A 209 23.73 -11.55 -27.45
CA THR A 209 24.74 -10.55 -27.83
C THR A 209 24.24 -9.55 -28.87
N THR A 210 22.95 -9.63 -29.19
CA THR A 210 22.30 -8.83 -30.22
C THR A 210 20.92 -8.37 -29.75
N ASP A 211 20.45 -7.27 -30.33
CA ASP A 211 19.10 -6.72 -30.20
C ASP A 211 18.06 -7.84 -30.24
N THR A 212 17.50 -8.17 -29.08
CA THR A 212 16.55 -9.27 -28.90
C THR A 212 15.38 -8.82 -28.03
N PRO A 213 14.13 -8.98 -28.50
CA PRO A 213 12.96 -8.80 -27.65
C PRO A 213 12.62 -10.12 -26.94
N LEU A 214 12.13 -10.02 -25.71
CA LEU A 214 11.47 -11.11 -24.98
C LEU A 214 10.06 -10.64 -24.65
N VAL A 215 9.06 -11.43 -25.04
CA VAL A 215 7.64 -11.08 -24.83
C VAL A 215 6.85 -12.25 -24.28
N GLY A 216 5.87 -11.96 -23.40
CA GLY A 216 4.97 -12.98 -22.87
C GLY A 216 5.71 -14.14 -22.19
N ALA A 217 5.53 -15.36 -22.71
CA ALA A 217 6.13 -16.58 -22.16
C ALA A 217 7.66 -16.69 -22.37
N GLU A 218 8.24 -15.88 -23.27
CA GLU A 218 9.69 -15.88 -23.50
C GLU A 218 10.47 -15.15 -22.40
N ILE A 219 9.79 -14.34 -21.57
CA ILE A 219 10.40 -13.63 -20.45
C ILE A 219 10.68 -14.65 -19.32
N PRO A 220 11.97 -14.96 -19.02
CA PRO A 220 12.34 -15.92 -17.97
C PRO A 220 12.13 -15.34 -16.57
N GLU A 221 12.50 -16.10 -15.54
CA GLU A 221 12.50 -15.62 -14.15
C GLU A 221 13.56 -14.55 -13.92
N PHE A 222 14.75 -14.75 -14.48
CA PHE A 222 15.89 -13.86 -14.38
C PHE A 222 16.78 -13.94 -15.62
N TRP A 223 17.69 -12.98 -15.75
CA TRP A 223 18.84 -13.04 -16.65
C TRP A 223 20.10 -12.79 -15.83
N GLN A 224 21.23 -13.32 -16.28
CA GLN A 224 22.53 -13.09 -15.66
C GLN A 224 23.53 -12.55 -16.68
N ALA A 225 24.56 -11.87 -16.21
CA ALA A 225 25.70 -11.49 -17.01
C ALA A 225 26.98 -11.66 -16.20
N PHE A 226 28.04 -12.09 -16.86
CA PHE A 226 29.38 -12.29 -16.32
C PHE A 226 30.37 -12.34 -17.49
N ASP A 227 31.64 -12.08 -17.20
CA ASP A 227 32.72 -12.04 -18.17
C ASP A 227 33.32 -13.43 -18.45
N ASP A 228 33.85 -14.09 -17.43
CA ASP A 228 34.56 -15.37 -17.54
C ASP A 228 34.17 -16.31 -16.38
N LEU A 229 33.82 -17.56 -16.65
CA LEU A 229 33.46 -18.52 -15.60
C LEU A 229 34.66 -19.11 -14.87
N GLY A 230 35.84 -19.15 -15.50
CA GLY A 230 37.07 -19.59 -14.86
C GLY A 230 37.65 -18.55 -13.89
N ASN A 231 37.42 -17.26 -14.16
CA ASN A 231 37.85 -16.16 -13.31
C ASN A 231 36.88 -14.95 -13.41
N PRO A 232 35.66 -15.07 -12.86
CA PRO A 232 34.65 -14.02 -12.95
C PRO A 232 35.10 -12.78 -12.19
N GLN A 233 34.97 -11.60 -12.80
CA GLN A 233 35.22 -10.35 -12.07
C GLN A 233 33.96 -9.81 -11.41
N VAL A 234 32.81 -9.90 -12.06
CA VAL A 234 31.51 -9.49 -11.50
C VAL A 234 30.42 -10.34 -12.12
N MET A 235 29.48 -10.80 -11.29
CA MET A 235 28.27 -11.48 -11.75
C MET A 235 27.06 -10.64 -11.41
N ALA A 236 26.35 -10.15 -12.43
CA ALA A 236 25.12 -9.41 -12.23
C ALA A 236 23.89 -10.25 -12.59
N GLN A 237 22.77 -9.91 -11.98
CA GLN A 237 21.49 -10.52 -12.26
C GLN A 237 20.37 -9.47 -12.25
N GLY A 238 19.50 -9.56 -13.24
CA GLY A 238 18.19 -8.90 -13.19
C GLY A 238 17.07 -9.92 -13.01
N THR A 239 16.16 -9.67 -12.06
CA THR A 239 14.96 -10.49 -11.86
C THR A 239 13.81 -9.92 -12.66
N LEU A 240 13.25 -10.72 -13.57
CA LEU A 240 12.13 -10.34 -14.43
C LEU A 240 10.80 -10.87 -13.92
N ARG A 241 10.80 -11.95 -13.13
CA ARG A 241 9.60 -12.45 -12.42
C ARG A 241 9.95 -12.67 -10.96
N HIS A 242 9.42 -11.81 -10.10
CA HIS A 242 9.53 -11.97 -8.66
C HIS A 242 8.16 -12.40 -8.09
N PRO A 243 8.10 -13.39 -7.19
CA PRO A 243 6.84 -13.74 -6.53
C PRO A 243 6.18 -12.52 -5.86
N GLY A 244 4.88 -12.34 -6.06
CA GLY A 244 4.13 -11.21 -5.51
C GLY A 244 4.17 -9.92 -6.32
N GLU A 245 5.01 -9.81 -7.36
CA GLU A 245 5.15 -8.60 -8.19
C GLU A 245 4.62 -8.85 -9.62
N ALA A 246 4.06 -7.80 -10.24
CA ALA A 246 3.63 -7.87 -11.64
C ALA A 246 4.84 -7.80 -12.58
N PRO A 247 5.12 -8.84 -13.40
CA PRO A 247 6.27 -8.83 -14.30
C PRO A 247 6.06 -7.84 -15.46
N PRO A 248 7.14 -7.37 -16.11
CA PRO A 248 7.01 -6.61 -17.35
C PRO A 248 6.40 -7.48 -18.46
N GLU A 249 5.64 -6.87 -19.37
CA GLU A 249 5.09 -7.57 -20.54
C GLU A 249 6.08 -7.67 -21.70
N ARG A 250 7.07 -6.77 -21.75
CA ARG A 250 8.12 -6.77 -22.80
C ARG A 250 9.47 -6.41 -22.20
N VAL A 251 10.51 -7.13 -22.60
CA VAL A 251 11.90 -6.87 -22.23
C VAL A 251 12.73 -6.79 -23.50
N TYR A 252 13.57 -5.76 -23.61
CA TYR A 252 14.46 -5.58 -24.74
C TYR A 252 15.90 -5.57 -24.25
N MET A 253 16.70 -6.48 -24.80
CA MET A 253 18.15 -6.50 -24.64
C MET A 253 18.75 -5.88 -25.89
N SER A 254 19.48 -4.78 -25.73
CA SER A 254 19.95 -3.95 -26.85
C SER A 254 21.20 -3.16 -26.45
N ASN A 255 21.58 -2.17 -27.25
CA ASN A 255 22.60 -1.20 -26.89
C ASN A 255 22.01 0.04 -26.20
N TRP A 256 22.72 0.60 -25.24
CA TRP A 256 22.32 1.79 -24.48
C TRP A 256 22.06 2.98 -25.40
N GLY A 257 22.94 3.23 -26.38
CA GLY A 257 22.82 4.38 -27.28
C GLY A 257 21.46 4.45 -27.99
N SER A 258 20.95 3.31 -28.47
CA SER A 258 19.63 3.21 -29.10
C SER A 258 18.51 3.40 -28.09
N LEU A 259 18.61 2.74 -26.93
CA LEU A 259 17.63 2.88 -25.86
C LEU A 259 17.58 4.30 -25.26
N ALA A 260 18.68 5.04 -25.27
CA ALA A 260 18.79 6.40 -24.75
C ALA A 260 18.19 7.46 -25.69
N ASP A 261 18.13 7.20 -27.01
CA ASP A 261 17.64 8.14 -28.01
C ASP A 261 16.14 8.42 -27.95
N GLY A 262 15.36 7.50 -27.38
CA GLY A 262 13.92 7.59 -27.30
C GLY A 262 13.40 7.30 -25.92
N ALA A 263 12.56 8.19 -25.38
CA ALA A 263 12.01 8.03 -24.03
C ALA A 263 11.11 6.79 -23.90
N TRP A 264 10.38 6.43 -24.97
CA TRP A 264 9.52 5.24 -24.98
C TRP A 264 9.78 4.32 -26.16
N SER A 265 9.68 4.85 -27.38
CA SER A 265 9.99 4.14 -28.62
C SER A 265 11.43 4.44 -29.04
N PHE A 266 12.14 3.45 -29.55
CA PHE A 266 13.56 3.56 -29.90
C PHE A 266 13.89 2.78 -31.19
N ASP A 267 15.08 3.01 -31.75
CA ASP A 267 15.58 2.33 -32.96
C ASP A 267 16.02 0.90 -32.61
N PHE A 268 15.07 -0.04 -32.64
CA PHE A 268 15.31 -1.47 -32.42
C PHE A 268 15.53 -2.20 -33.75
N GLN A 269 16.61 -2.99 -33.85
CA GLN A 269 16.94 -3.74 -35.06
C GLN A 269 17.35 -5.17 -34.72
N ALA A 270 16.42 -6.12 -34.84
CA ALA A 270 16.66 -7.51 -34.47
C ALA A 270 17.96 -8.07 -35.09
N GLY A 271 18.84 -8.61 -34.24
CA GLY A 271 20.12 -9.19 -34.67
C GLY A 271 21.28 -8.20 -34.84
N ARG A 272 21.06 -6.89 -34.67
CA ARG A 272 22.16 -5.91 -34.53
C ARG A 272 22.90 -6.19 -33.23
N ASP A 273 24.23 -6.18 -33.25
CA ASP A 273 25.02 -6.34 -32.02
C ASP A 273 24.87 -5.13 -31.08
N PHE A 274 25.52 -5.19 -29.92
CA PHE A 274 25.46 -4.11 -28.94
C PHE A 274 26.40 -2.93 -29.23
N THR A 275 26.94 -2.83 -30.45
CA THR A 275 27.78 -1.69 -30.83
C THR A 275 26.94 -0.42 -30.94
N ARG A 276 27.40 0.65 -30.30
CA ARG A 276 26.76 1.97 -30.43
C ARG A 276 26.81 2.46 -31.88
N LYS A 277 25.70 3.02 -32.36
CA LYS A 277 25.61 3.59 -33.71
C LYS A 277 26.61 4.74 -33.88
N GLY A 278 27.62 4.53 -34.72
CA GLY A 278 28.67 5.51 -35.00
C GLY A 278 29.89 5.42 -34.08
N GLU A 279 29.96 4.41 -33.23
CA GLU A 279 31.08 4.15 -32.31
C GLU A 279 31.60 2.71 -32.52
N PHE A 280 32.64 2.31 -31.79
CA PHE A 280 33.31 1.01 -31.95
C PHE A 280 33.19 0.09 -30.72
N ASP A 281 32.66 0.61 -29.62
CA ASP A 281 32.55 -0.11 -28.36
C ASP A 281 31.16 -0.72 -28.20
N LEU A 282 31.11 -1.90 -27.58
CA LEU A 282 29.88 -2.53 -27.12
C LEU A 282 29.36 -1.82 -25.89
N ASP A 283 28.05 -1.67 -25.79
CA ASP A 283 27.39 -0.88 -24.75
C ASP A 283 26.01 -1.47 -24.44
N SER A 284 26.00 -2.60 -23.76
CA SER A 284 24.82 -3.41 -23.49
C SER A 284 23.88 -2.72 -22.50
N ALA A 285 22.59 -2.76 -22.81
CA ALA A 285 21.55 -2.23 -21.93
C ALA A 285 20.26 -3.02 -22.06
N ILE A 286 19.43 -2.90 -21.02
CA ILE A 286 18.14 -3.56 -20.94
C ILE A 286 17.03 -2.55 -20.71
N ALA A 287 15.88 -2.75 -21.37
CA ALA A 287 14.67 -1.99 -21.11
C ALA A 287 13.51 -2.93 -20.78
N LEU A 288 12.89 -2.69 -19.63
CA LEU A 288 11.71 -3.40 -19.15
C LEU A 288 10.49 -2.51 -19.36
N PHE A 289 9.41 -3.07 -19.91
CA PHE A 289 8.18 -2.35 -20.20
C PHE A 289 6.99 -2.99 -19.50
N TRP A 290 6.23 -2.15 -18.81
CA TRP A 290 4.86 -2.40 -18.44
C TRP A 290 3.93 -1.63 -19.36
N ASP A 291 3.08 -2.34 -20.11
CA ASP A 291 2.28 -1.75 -21.18
C ASP A 291 1.15 -0.86 -20.64
N PRO A 292 0.77 0.23 -21.35
CA PRO A 292 -0.23 1.17 -20.86
C PRO A 292 -1.60 0.55 -20.61
N LYS A 293 -2.04 0.58 -19.35
CA LYS A 293 -3.37 0.11 -18.89
C LYS A 293 -4.11 1.25 -18.21
N GLU A 294 -5.44 1.17 -18.21
CA GLU A 294 -6.27 2.14 -17.50
C GLU A 294 -5.92 2.16 -16.00
N LEU A 295 -5.86 3.36 -15.42
CA LEU A 295 -5.66 3.64 -14.00
C LEU A 295 -6.78 4.62 -13.60
N ALA A 296 -7.69 4.19 -12.74
CA ALA A 296 -8.86 4.98 -12.34
C ALA A 296 -8.47 6.19 -11.48
N ALA A 297 -9.39 7.14 -11.30
CA ALA A 297 -9.17 8.30 -10.43
C ALA A 297 -8.93 7.85 -8.97
N GLY A 298 -7.85 8.31 -8.36
CA GLY A 298 -7.42 7.91 -7.01
C GLY A 298 -6.86 6.48 -6.91
N GLU A 299 -6.68 5.77 -8.03
CA GLU A 299 -6.03 4.44 -8.05
C GLU A 299 -4.51 4.61 -8.12
N GLY A 300 -3.79 3.74 -7.40
CA GLY A 300 -2.34 3.60 -7.46
C GLY A 300 -1.92 2.25 -8.04
N ARG A 301 -0.74 2.20 -8.67
CA ARG A 301 -0.13 0.97 -9.20
C ARG A 301 1.38 0.95 -9.00
N ASP A 302 1.89 -0.21 -8.59
CA ASP A 302 3.32 -0.45 -8.43
C ASP A 302 3.94 -1.12 -9.66
N TYR A 303 5.15 -0.68 -10.00
CA TYR A 303 6.02 -1.28 -11.02
C TYR A 303 7.38 -1.56 -10.40
N VAL A 304 7.80 -2.82 -10.41
CA VAL A 304 8.92 -3.29 -9.59
C VAL A 304 9.83 -4.21 -10.40
N THR A 305 11.13 -3.96 -10.32
CA THR A 305 12.17 -4.87 -10.83
C THR A 305 13.32 -4.95 -9.84
N TYR A 306 14.18 -5.96 -9.97
CA TYR A 306 15.33 -6.17 -9.10
C TYR A 306 16.60 -6.30 -9.91
N TYR A 307 17.67 -5.66 -9.47
CA TYR A 307 18.99 -5.73 -10.11
C TYR A 307 20.11 -5.70 -9.08
N GLY A 308 21.09 -6.58 -9.21
CA GLY A 308 22.18 -6.74 -8.25
C GLY A 308 23.11 -7.89 -8.58
N LEU A 309 23.73 -8.50 -7.55
CA LEU A 309 24.62 -9.63 -7.74
C LEU A 309 23.88 -10.93 -8.10
N GLY A 310 24.48 -11.68 -9.00
CA GLY A 310 24.01 -12.99 -9.45
C GLY A 310 24.73 -14.12 -8.73
N GLY A 311 23.98 -15.08 -8.18
CA GLY A 311 24.58 -16.22 -7.50
C GLY A 311 24.89 -17.34 -8.48
N ILE A 312 26.16 -17.61 -8.75
CA ILE A 312 26.61 -18.73 -9.57
C ILE A 312 27.71 -19.50 -8.80
N ASP A 313 27.47 -20.78 -8.55
CA ASP A 313 28.45 -21.64 -7.87
C ASP A 313 29.38 -22.21 -8.94
N ILE A 314 30.69 -21.91 -8.84
CA ILE A 314 31.67 -22.33 -9.85
C ILE A 314 32.46 -23.55 -9.38
N ALA A 315 32.50 -24.58 -10.23
CA ALA A 315 33.48 -25.65 -10.19
C ALA A 315 34.54 -25.40 -11.27
N PRO A 316 35.78 -25.01 -10.91
CA PRO A 316 36.85 -24.77 -11.87
C PRO A 316 37.37 -26.09 -12.47
N GLY A 317 37.80 -26.06 -13.72
CA GLY A 317 38.38 -27.21 -14.42
C GLY A 317 38.58 -26.89 -15.90
N GLN A 318 39.09 -27.83 -16.72
CA GLN A 318 39.22 -27.62 -18.18
C GLN A 318 37.86 -27.33 -18.84
N LEU A 319 36.79 -27.90 -18.28
CA LEU A 319 35.40 -27.53 -18.52
C LEU A 319 34.89 -26.85 -17.25
N SER A 320 35.16 -25.55 -17.10
CA SER A 320 34.65 -24.76 -15.97
C SER A 320 33.12 -24.77 -15.99
N LEU A 321 32.52 -25.06 -14.85
CA LEU A 321 31.08 -25.24 -14.70
C LEU A 321 30.53 -24.24 -13.68
N GLY A 322 29.60 -23.40 -14.10
CA GLY A 322 28.85 -22.49 -13.22
C GLY A 322 27.41 -22.95 -13.07
N LEU A 323 26.89 -23.04 -11.85
CA LEU A 323 25.51 -23.47 -11.57
C LEU A 323 24.69 -22.34 -10.95
N THR A 324 23.48 -22.12 -11.44
CA THR A 324 22.53 -21.18 -10.83
C THR A 324 21.13 -21.78 -10.75
N SER A 325 20.44 -21.40 -9.68
CA SER A 325 19.03 -21.68 -9.42
C SER A 325 18.56 -20.75 -8.29
N ALA A 326 17.25 -20.70 -8.05
CA ALA A 326 16.73 -20.12 -6.82
C ALA A 326 17.43 -20.73 -5.59
N LYS A 327 17.83 -19.88 -4.64
CA LYS A 327 18.46 -20.27 -3.37
C LYS A 327 17.42 -20.85 -2.42
N GLU A 328 16.25 -20.23 -2.41
CA GLU A 328 15.09 -20.61 -1.63
C GLU A 328 13.89 -20.75 -2.57
N ILE A 329 13.08 -21.78 -2.35
CA ILE A 329 11.80 -21.97 -3.03
C ILE A 329 10.70 -22.18 -2.00
N GLU A 330 9.52 -21.62 -2.26
CA GLU A 330 8.35 -21.89 -1.42
C GLU A 330 7.77 -23.27 -1.76
N GLY A 331 7.81 -24.20 -0.80
CA GLY A 331 7.16 -25.49 -0.93
C GLY A 331 5.63 -25.40 -1.00
N SER A 332 4.95 -26.50 -1.27
CA SER A 332 3.49 -26.59 -1.22
C SER A 332 3.08 -27.88 -0.52
N GLN A 333 1.88 -27.90 0.07
CA GLN A 333 1.31 -29.11 0.71
C GLN A 333 0.54 -30.01 -0.26
N ASP A 334 0.11 -29.46 -1.39
CA ASP A 334 -0.88 -30.06 -2.28
C ASP A 334 -0.42 -30.16 -3.73
N GLN A 335 0.53 -29.33 -4.14
CA GLN A 335 1.00 -29.22 -5.52
C GLN A 335 2.51 -29.32 -5.61
N PRO A 336 3.03 -29.97 -6.66
CA PRO A 336 4.45 -29.90 -6.94
C PRO A 336 4.88 -28.48 -7.31
N ARG A 337 6.13 -28.14 -7.01
CA ARG A 337 6.70 -26.82 -7.27
C ARG A 337 7.88 -26.93 -8.23
N PRO A 338 7.77 -26.44 -9.48
CA PRO A 338 8.90 -26.40 -10.39
C PRO A 338 9.85 -25.25 -10.03
N PHE A 339 11.13 -25.42 -10.34
CA PHE A 339 12.12 -24.34 -10.37
C PHE A 339 13.19 -24.58 -11.43
N THR A 340 13.71 -23.47 -11.96
CA THR A 340 14.74 -23.49 -13.01
C THR A 340 16.13 -23.79 -12.42
N VAL A 341 16.86 -24.68 -13.08
CA VAL A 341 18.32 -24.88 -12.93
C VAL A 341 19.00 -24.52 -14.25
N VAL A 342 20.04 -23.69 -14.19
CA VAL A 342 20.87 -23.36 -15.35
C VAL A 342 22.32 -23.75 -15.05
N ALA A 343 22.95 -24.41 -16.01
CA ALA A 343 24.38 -24.69 -15.98
C ALA A 343 25.08 -23.98 -17.15
N TYR A 344 26.14 -23.25 -16.81
CA TYR A 344 27.05 -22.62 -17.76
C TYR A 344 28.33 -23.44 -17.84
N VAL A 345 28.80 -23.71 -19.05
CA VAL A 345 30.03 -24.45 -19.32
C VAL A 345 30.95 -23.58 -20.15
N GLN A 346 32.19 -23.40 -19.70
CA GLN A 346 33.24 -22.77 -20.49
C GLN A 346 34.41 -23.74 -20.66
N ASN A 347 34.88 -23.88 -21.89
CA ASN A 347 36.12 -24.59 -22.16
C ASN A 347 37.31 -23.65 -21.86
N THR A 348 37.97 -23.86 -20.72
CA THR A 348 39.18 -23.13 -20.31
C THR A 348 40.46 -23.90 -20.67
N GLY A 349 40.31 -25.10 -21.23
CA GLY A 349 41.42 -25.91 -21.75
C GLY A 349 42.07 -25.29 -22.99
N ALA A 350 43.30 -25.73 -23.30
CA ALA A 350 44.11 -25.16 -24.38
C ALA A 350 43.64 -25.52 -25.81
N GLY A 351 42.62 -26.37 -25.96
CA GLY A 351 42.13 -26.84 -27.25
C GLY A 351 40.64 -27.17 -27.21
N ASP A 352 40.07 -27.54 -28.36
CA ASP A 352 38.64 -27.80 -28.50
C ASP A 352 38.18 -28.98 -27.65
N ALA A 353 37.09 -28.80 -26.90
CA ALA A 353 36.40 -29.88 -26.20
C ALA A 353 35.33 -30.49 -27.10
N LEU A 354 35.41 -31.80 -27.34
CA LEU A 354 34.57 -32.51 -28.31
C LEU A 354 33.42 -33.26 -27.65
N ASN A 355 32.22 -33.15 -28.23
CA ASN A 355 30.98 -33.77 -27.76
C ASN A 355 30.73 -33.52 -26.26
N VAL A 356 30.76 -32.26 -25.87
CA VAL A 356 30.46 -31.81 -24.52
C VAL A 356 29.02 -32.18 -24.18
N VAL A 357 28.84 -32.80 -23.01
CA VAL A 357 27.54 -33.21 -22.47
C VAL A 357 27.46 -32.80 -21.01
N ALA A 358 26.35 -32.18 -20.64
CA ALA A 358 25.98 -31.85 -19.27
C ALA A 358 24.86 -32.79 -18.78
N GLU A 359 24.98 -33.28 -17.56
CA GLU A 359 24.05 -34.22 -16.93
C GLU A 359 23.64 -33.71 -15.55
N LEU A 360 22.35 -33.45 -15.37
CA LEU A 360 21.76 -33.06 -14.08
C LEU A 360 21.49 -34.31 -13.23
N ILE A 361 21.95 -34.27 -11.99
CA ILE A 361 21.74 -35.29 -10.98
C ILE A 361 20.88 -34.66 -9.86
N PRO A 362 19.54 -34.81 -9.91
CA PRO A 362 18.67 -34.23 -8.91
C PRO A 362 18.81 -34.91 -7.54
N PRO A 363 18.40 -34.26 -6.45
CA PRO A 363 18.10 -34.92 -5.18
C PRO A 363 17.12 -36.07 -5.40
N ARG A 364 17.18 -37.11 -4.57
CA ARG A 364 16.34 -38.30 -4.70
C ARG A 364 14.84 -37.96 -4.69
N GLU A 365 14.49 -36.91 -3.94
CA GLU A 365 13.15 -36.42 -3.75
C GLU A 365 12.62 -35.69 -4.99
N PHE A 366 13.48 -35.09 -5.80
CA PHE A 366 13.07 -34.21 -6.90
C PHE A 366 12.96 -34.97 -8.21
N GLN A 367 12.18 -34.43 -9.14
CA GLN A 367 12.00 -35.02 -10.47
C GLN A 367 12.42 -34.03 -11.55
N VAL A 368 13.04 -34.52 -12.63
CA VAL A 368 13.30 -33.71 -13.83
C VAL A 368 12.00 -33.63 -14.63
N VAL A 369 11.53 -32.42 -14.92
CA VAL A 369 10.34 -32.23 -15.76
C VAL A 369 10.62 -32.78 -17.16
N GLY A 370 9.71 -33.62 -17.67
CA GLY A 370 9.89 -34.36 -18.92
C GLY A 370 10.58 -35.73 -18.77
N GLY A 371 11.04 -36.08 -17.57
CA GLY A 371 11.60 -37.38 -17.22
C GLY A 371 13.12 -37.45 -17.24
N GLU A 372 13.69 -38.57 -16.78
CA GLU A 372 15.14 -38.74 -16.60
C GLU A 372 15.97 -38.58 -17.88
N ALA A 373 15.39 -38.87 -19.05
CA ALA A 373 16.06 -38.68 -20.33
C ALA A 373 16.43 -37.21 -20.59
N GLU A 374 15.65 -36.27 -20.03
CA GLU A 374 15.86 -34.84 -20.18
C GLU A 374 17.01 -34.32 -19.29
N ALA A 375 17.45 -35.12 -18.31
CA ALA A 375 18.56 -34.75 -17.42
C ALA A 375 19.89 -34.59 -18.17
N ARG A 376 20.05 -35.24 -19.33
CA ARG A 376 21.28 -35.23 -20.12
C ARG A 376 21.12 -34.35 -21.37
N ARG A 377 21.99 -33.35 -21.51
CA ARG A 377 21.96 -32.35 -22.59
C ARG A 377 23.29 -32.27 -23.32
N SER A 378 23.26 -32.30 -24.65
CA SER A 378 24.45 -32.13 -25.48
C SER A 378 24.69 -30.65 -25.79
N LEU A 379 25.93 -30.21 -25.60
CA LEU A 379 26.42 -28.88 -25.95
C LEU A 379 27.25 -28.88 -27.24
N GLY A 380 27.42 -30.04 -27.89
CA GLY A 380 28.26 -30.18 -29.08
C GLY A 380 29.74 -29.96 -28.78
N ASN A 381 30.49 -29.39 -29.73
CA ASN A 381 31.90 -29.08 -29.53
C ASN A 381 32.05 -27.64 -29.01
N LEU A 382 32.90 -27.43 -28.02
CA LEU A 382 33.25 -26.10 -27.52
C LEU A 382 34.70 -25.79 -27.88
N PRO A 383 34.98 -24.76 -28.72
CA PRO A 383 36.36 -24.35 -28.97
C PRO A 383 37.03 -23.86 -27.69
N SER A 384 38.35 -23.73 -27.68
CA SER A 384 39.07 -23.08 -26.56
C SER A 384 38.49 -21.69 -26.27
N GLY A 385 38.12 -21.41 -25.03
CA GLY A 385 37.41 -20.19 -24.60
C GLY A 385 35.91 -20.17 -24.95
N GLY A 386 35.40 -21.17 -25.68
CA GLY A 386 34.00 -21.29 -26.04
C GLY A 386 33.11 -21.56 -24.84
N THR A 387 31.87 -21.05 -24.90
CA THR A 387 30.87 -21.24 -23.85
C THR A 387 29.62 -21.95 -24.38
N GLY A 388 28.97 -22.71 -23.51
CA GLY A 388 27.65 -23.29 -23.73
C GLY A 388 26.83 -23.17 -22.45
N GLN A 389 25.51 -23.26 -22.57
CA GLN A 389 24.61 -23.26 -21.41
C GLN A 389 23.42 -24.15 -21.66
N VAL A 390 22.89 -24.74 -20.60
CA VAL A 390 21.72 -25.65 -20.63
C VAL A 390 20.79 -25.32 -19.48
N ARG A 391 19.51 -25.59 -19.67
CA ARG A 391 18.46 -25.37 -18.68
C ARG A 391 17.73 -26.68 -18.39
N TRP A 392 17.36 -26.84 -17.13
CA TRP A 392 16.40 -27.84 -16.69
C TRP A 392 15.34 -27.22 -15.80
N GLU A 393 14.20 -27.89 -15.73
CA GLU A 393 13.18 -27.64 -14.71
C GLU A 393 13.19 -28.84 -13.76
N LEU A 394 13.36 -28.57 -12.46
CA LEU A 394 13.22 -29.56 -11.40
C LEU A 394 11.91 -29.35 -10.67
N GLU A 395 11.21 -30.45 -10.39
CA GLU A 395 9.95 -30.46 -9.68
C GLU A 395 10.15 -30.97 -8.25
N VAL A 396 9.75 -30.14 -7.28
CA VAL A 396 9.76 -30.47 -5.85
C VAL A 396 8.39 -31.03 -5.46
N PRO A 397 8.33 -32.25 -4.90
CA PRO A 397 7.05 -32.83 -4.50
C PRO A 397 6.33 -32.05 -3.40
N PRO A 398 4.99 -32.20 -3.29
CA PRO A 398 4.24 -31.67 -2.16
C PRO A 398 4.76 -32.21 -0.81
N GLY A 399 4.77 -31.36 0.20
CA GLY A 399 5.18 -31.69 1.57
C GLY A 399 6.70 -31.74 1.78
N THR A 400 7.51 -31.54 0.75
CA THR A 400 8.97 -31.45 0.88
C THR A 400 9.38 -30.12 1.53
N VAL A 401 10.21 -30.19 2.57
CA VAL A 401 10.77 -29.04 3.30
C VAL A 401 12.19 -29.40 3.73
N GLY A 402 13.12 -28.45 3.64
CA GLY A 402 14.51 -28.59 4.05
C GLY A 402 15.51 -28.19 2.98
N THR A 403 16.79 -28.43 3.24
CA THR A 403 17.88 -28.11 2.31
C THR A 403 18.27 -29.32 1.48
N PHE A 404 18.31 -29.15 0.17
CA PHE A 404 18.66 -30.18 -0.80
C PHE A 404 19.81 -29.72 -1.68
N THR A 405 20.56 -30.66 -2.26
CA THR A 405 21.68 -30.35 -3.15
C THR A 405 21.53 -31.16 -4.43
N TYR A 406 21.47 -30.47 -5.56
CA TYR A 406 21.61 -31.11 -6.87
C TYR A 406 23.07 -31.02 -7.34
N ARG A 407 23.43 -31.87 -8.29
CA ARG A 407 24.74 -31.87 -8.94
C ARG A 407 24.58 -31.79 -10.44
N VAL A 408 25.56 -31.21 -11.12
CA VAL A 408 25.66 -31.28 -12.57
C VAL A 408 27.05 -31.78 -12.91
N ARG A 409 27.11 -32.80 -13.77
CA ARG A 409 28.36 -33.32 -14.32
C ARG A 409 28.49 -32.87 -15.76
N VAL A 410 29.66 -32.36 -16.12
CA VAL A 410 30.02 -32.06 -17.50
C VAL A 410 31.17 -32.96 -17.95
N SER A 411 31.07 -33.48 -19.17
CA SER A 411 32.08 -34.37 -19.75
C SER A 411 32.29 -34.04 -21.23
N ALA A 412 33.51 -34.29 -21.72
CA ALA A 412 33.85 -34.25 -23.13
C ALA A 412 34.66 -35.50 -23.49
N THR A 413 34.80 -35.78 -24.79
CA THR A 413 35.51 -36.97 -25.27
C THR A 413 37.03 -36.88 -25.02
N ASN A 414 37.57 -35.66 -25.02
CA ASN A 414 39.01 -35.38 -25.03
C ASN A 414 39.46 -34.40 -23.94
N ALA A 415 38.62 -34.10 -22.95
CA ALA A 415 38.94 -33.25 -21.81
C ALA A 415 38.47 -33.92 -20.51
N GLU A 416 39.10 -33.56 -19.40
CA GLU A 416 38.70 -34.08 -18.08
C GLU A 416 37.27 -33.64 -17.74
N SER A 417 36.48 -34.56 -17.18
CA SER A 417 35.14 -34.26 -16.69
C SER A 417 35.20 -33.38 -15.46
N ASN A 418 34.18 -32.55 -15.27
CA ASN A 418 34.02 -31.71 -14.09
C ASN A 418 32.63 -31.89 -13.48
N GLU A 419 32.48 -31.60 -12.19
CA GLU A 419 31.22 -31.73 -11.47
C GLU A 419 31.06 -30.58 -10.48
N GLY A 420 29.88 -29.97 -10.48
CA GLY A 420 29.50 -28.91 -9.57
C GLY A 420 28.26 -29.31 -8.77
N SER A 421 28.08 -28.68 -7.61
CA SER A 421 26.91 -28.89 -6.76
C SER A 421 26.36 -27.56 -6.28
N ARG A 422 25.03 -27.46 -6.14
CA ARG A 422 24.39 -26.27 -5.59
C ARG A 422 23.26 -26.64 -4.65
N GLY A 423 23.18 -25.92 -3.53
CA GLY A 423 22.15 -26.07 -2.52
C GLY A 423 20.89 -25.23 -2.82
N VAL A 424 19.72 -25.79 -2.53
CA VAL A 424 18.42 -25.12 -2.55
C VAL A 424 17.67 -25.43 -1.27
N GLU A 425 17.09 -24.40 -0.65
CA GLU A 425 16.24 -24.55 0.53
C GLU A 425 14.76 -24.51 0.12
N VAL A 426 14.03 -25.57 0.47
CA VAL A 426 12.58 -25.65 0.29
C VAL A 426 11.93 -25.20 1.60
N LEU A 427 11.37 -23.99 1.59
CA LEU A 427 10.70 -23.40 2.73
C LEU A 427 9.34 -24.06 2.95
N ALA A 428 8.93 -24.20 4.21
CA ALA A 428 7.55 -24.52 4.52
C ALA A 428 6.62 -23.41 4.00
N PRO A 429 5.45 -23.73 3.41
CA PRO A 429 4.53 -22.72 2.90
C PRO A 429 4.03 -21.79 4.00
N ALA A 430 3.54 -20.61 3.60
CA ALA A 430 2.95 -19.66 4.53
C ALA A 430 1.77 -20.30 5.28
N ARG A 431 1.62 -19.96 6.57
CA ARG A 431 0.54 -20.49 7.40
C ARG A 431 0.01 -19.42 8.34
N LEU A 432 -1.10 -18.82 7.96
CA LEU A 432 -1.77 -17.83 8.81
C LEU A 432 -2.45 -18.52 9.99
N GLN A 433 -2.26 -17.97 11.18
CA GLN A 433 -3.05 -18.26 12.38
C GLN A 433 -3.87 -17.01 12.69
N VAL A 434 -5.17 -17.21 12.90
CA VAL A 434 -6.11 -16.11 13.11
C VAL A 434 -6.72 -16.21 14.50
N GLN A 435 -6.55 -15.15 15.30
CA GLN A 435 -7.24 -14.96 16.57
C GLN A 435 -8.26 -13.84 16.43
N VAL A 436 -9.48 -14.08 16.92
CA VAL A 436 -10.56 -13.08 16.92
C VAL A 436 -10.98 -12.83 18.36
N ASP A 437 -10.83 -11.58 18.79
CA ASP A 437 -11.26 -11.08 20.09
C ASP A 437 -12.33 -9.99 19.91
N ALA A 438 -13.43 -10.12 20.66
CA ALA A 438 -14.57 -9.24 20.53
C ALA A 438 -15.48 -9.35 21.76
N LEU A 439 -16.27 -8.29 21.98
CA LEU A 439 -17.26 -8.26 23.03
C LEU A 439 -18.34 -9.35 22.85
N GLN A 440 -18.63 -10.10 23.91
CA GLN A 440 -19.56 -11.24 23.85
C GLN A 440 -21.01 -10.87 24.15
N ARG A 441 -21.26 -9.71 24.79
CA ARG A 441 -22.62 -9.23 25.09
C ARG A 441 -22.69 -7.71 25.10
N LEU A 442 -23.81 -7.18 24.66
CA LEU A 442 -24.15 -5.77 24.85
C LEU A 442 -25.02 -5.59 26.09
N GLY A 443 -24.92 -4.41 26.70
CA GLY A 443 -25.83 -3.90 27.72
C GLY A 443 -26.87 -2.93 27.13
N GLN A 444 -27.65 -2.36 28.03
CA GLN A 444 -28.56 -1.25 27.74
C GLN A 444 -28.01 0.00 28.42
N ALA A 445 -27.91 1.11 27.69
CA ALA A 445 -27.52 2.40 28.27
C ALA A 445 -28.69 3.03 29.04
N ASP A 446 -28.37 3.81 30.09
CA ASP A 446 -29.38 4.52 30.90
C ASP A 446 -30.20 5.52 30.07
N GLY A 447 -29.56 6.20 29.12
CA GLY A 447 -30.20 7.13 28.18
C GLY A 447 -30.85 6.46 26.96
N GLY A 448 -30.88 5.12 26.91
CA GLY A 448 -31.44 4.36 25.80
C GLY A 448 -30.41 3.92 24.76
N GLY A 449 -30.78 2.88 24.00
CA GLY A 449 -29.88 2.20 23.08
C GLY A 449 -28.99 1.16 23.76
N TYR A 450 -28.04 0.64 22.98
CA TYR A 450 -27.09 -0.37 23.43
C TYR A 450 -25.88 0.26 24.09
N ASP A 451 -25.30 -0.45 25.07
CA ASP A 451 -24.03 -0.08 25.70
C ASP A 451 -23.00 -1.23 25.59
N PRO A 452 -21.89 -1.05 24.86
CA PRO A 452 -21.62 0.09 23.99
C PRO A 452 -22.52 0.07 22.73
N GLY A 453 -22.80 1.24 22.16
CA GLY A 453 -23.64 1.37 20.94
C GLY A 453 -23.00 0.77 19.67
N ARG A 454 -21.69 0.53 19.72
CA ARG A 454 -20.87 -0.18 18.74
C ARG A 454 -19.81 -0.98 19.48
N PHE A 455 -19.34 -2.07 18.90
CA PHE A 455 -18.32 -2.91 19.50
C PHE A 455 -17.24 -3.24 18.48
N GLN A 456 -16.03 -3.41 18.99
CA GLN A 456 -14.86 -3.75 18.17
C GLN A 456 -14.74 -5.25 18.01
N VAL A 457 -14.40 -5.66 16.78
CA VAL A 457 -13.91 -6.99 16.47
C VAL A 457 -12.44 -6.85 16.11
N LYS A 458 -11.58 -7.30 17.02
CA LYS A 458 -10.13 -7.29 16.87
C LYS A 458 -9.69 -8.63 16.31
N VAL A 459 -9.04 -8.60 15.15
CA VAL A 459 -8.50 -9.77 14.46
C VAL A 459 -6.98 -9.68 14.44
N THR A 460 -6.32 -10.61 15.11
CA THR A 460 -4.86 -10.75 15.11
C THR A 460 -4.47 -11.88 14.17
N LEU A 461 -3.65 -11.55 13.18
CA LEU A 461 -3.09 -12.46 12.20
C LEU A 461 -1.63 -12.72 12.56
N HIS A 462 -1.21 -13.97 12.55
CA HIS A 462 0.18 -14.35 12.76
C HIS A 462 0.60 -15.34 11.68
N ASN A 463 1.70 -15.08 10.97
CA ASN A 463 2.25 -16.05 10.03
C ASN A 463 3.14 -17.05 10.78
N ALA A 464 2.62 -18.23 11.04
CA ALA A 464 3.34 -19.36 11.65
C ALA A 464 3.98 -20.30 10.61
N GLY A 465 4.00 -19.91 9.34
CA GLY A 465 4.65 -20.65 8.25
C GLY A 465 6.14 -20.33 8.11
N GLY A 466 6.79 -21.01 7.16
CA GLY A 466 8.22 -20.81 6.87
C GLY A 466 8.51 -19.75 5.80
N SER A 467 7.48 -19.31 5.07
CA SER A 467 7.55 -18.32 4.00
C SER A 467 6.53 -17.19 4.23
N SER A 468 6.73 -16.05 3.55
CA SER A 468 5.86 -14.89 3.66
C SER A 468 4.47 -15.16 3.09
N ALA A 469 3.42 -14.69 3.75
CA ALA A 469 2.07 -14.73 3.23
C ALA A 469 1.84 -13.53 2.29
N GLU A 470 1.54 -13.82 1.01
CA GLU A 470 1.35 -12.82 -0.04
C GLU A 470 -0.14 -12.52 -0.28
N TRP A 471 -0.46 -11.27 -0.62
CA TRP A 471 -1.84 -10.84 -0.93
C TRP A 471 -2.87 -11.24 0.15
N VAL A 472 -2.52 -11.01 1.42
CA VAL A 472 -3.37 -11.40 2.54
C VAL A 472 -4.68 -10.61 2.50
N LEU A 473 -5.80 -11.31 2.32
CA LEU A 473 -7.14 -10.73 2.27
C LEU A 473 -7.90 -11.15 3.52
N ALA A 474 -8.34 -10.16 4.30
CA ALA A 474 -9.18 -10.37 5.46
C ALA A 474 -10.57 -9.77 5.23
N ARG A 475 -11.62 -10.52 5.56
CA ARG A 475 -13.02 -10.14 5.38
C ARG A 475 -13.81 -10.33 6.66
N LEU A 476 -14.65 -9.35 7.00
CA LEU A 476 -15.60 -9.45 8.10
C LEU A 476 -17.01 -9.17 7.60
N ALA A 477 -17.95 -10.08 7.85
CA ALA A 477 -19.34 -9.91 7.44
C ALA A 477 -20.34 -10.40 8.51
N PRO A 478 -21.43 -9.68 8.77
CA PRO A 478 -22.59 -10.21 9.50
C PRO A 478 -23.12 -11.48 8.84
N ALA A 479 -23.47 -12.50 9.64
CA ALA A 479 -23.98 -13.77 9.10
C ALA A 479 -25.44 -13.64 8.61
N VAL A 480 -26.21 -12.72 9.20
CA VAL A 480 -27.62 -12.49 8.86
C VAL A 480 -27.83 -11.01 8.56
N GLN A 481 -28.41 -10.73 7.39
CA GLN A 481 -28.70 -9.38 6.96
C GLN A 481 -29.67 -8.70 7.91
N GLY A 482 -29.37 -7.44 8.27
CA GLY A 482 -30.25 -6.64 9.11
C GLY A 482 -30.12 -6.89 10.61
N GLN A 483 -29.25 -7.78 11.09
CA GLN A 483 -28.95 -7.93 12.53
C GLN A 483 -27.81 -7.01 12.98
N LEU A 484 -26.67 -7.12 12.31
CA LEU A 484 -25.48 -6.30 12.53
C LEU A 484 -25.13 -5.55 11.23
N ARG A 485 -24.43 -4.42 11.36
CA ARG A 485 -23.83 -3.70 10.24
C ARG A 485 -22.46 -3.14 10.63
N LEU A 486 -21.57 -3.05 9.64
CA LEU A 486 -20.34 -2.27 9.74
C LEU A 486 -20.67 -0.79 9.92
N VAL A 487 -19.83 -0.08 10.67
CA VAL A 487 -19.91 1.37 10.80
C VAL A 487 -19.54 2.02 9.44
N PRO A 488 -20.19 3.13 9.02
CA PRO A 488 -19.83 3.81 7.78
C PRO A 488 -18.33 4.17 7.73
N GLY A 489 -17.69 3.90 6.58
CA GLY A 489 -16.26 4.10 6.37
C GLY A 489 -15.41 2.84 6.53
N ASP A 490 -15.92 1.79 7.21
CA ASP A 490 -15.23 0.50 7.27
C ASP A 490 -15.51 -0.35 6.02
N ALA A 491 -14.44 -0.82 5.38
CA ALA A 491 -14.51 -1.78 4.29
C ALA A 491 -14.73 -3.21 4.83
N GLU A 492 -15.65 -3.95 4.20
CA GLU A 492 -15.93 -5.37 4.51
C GLU A 492 -14.70 -6.25 4.26
N GLN A 493 -13.88 -5.87 3.29
CA GLN A 493 -12.65 -6.55 2.89
C GLN A 493 -11.47 -5.60 3.03
N ARG A 494 -10.34 -6.12 3.52
CA ARG A 494 -9.09 -5.38 3.63
C ARG A 494 -7.97 -6.24 3.06
N LEU A 495 -7.32 -5.73 2.03
CA LEU A 495 -6.06 -6.27 1.53
C LEU A 495 -4.94 -5.74 2.43
N LEU A 496 -4.07 -6.63 2.88
CA LEU A 496 -2.98 -6.30 3.79
C LEU A 496 -1.65 -6.37 3.05
N ARG A 497 -0.64 -5.72 3.65
CA ARG A 497 0.74 -5.91 3.24
C ARG A 497 1.15 -7.38 3.41
N ARG A 498 2.21 -7.75 2.69
CA ARG A 498 2.96 -8.99 2.91
C ARG A 498 3.26 -9.20 4.40
N LEU A 499 3.01 -10.42 4.89
CA LEU A 499 3.28 -10.81 6.27
C LEU A 499 4.40 -11.85 6.30
N GLY A 500 5.59 -11.44 6.74
CA GLY A 500 6.78 -12.31 6.80
C GLY A 500 6.63 -13.47 7.81
N PRO A 501 7.50 -14.49 7.76
CA PRO A 501 7.52 -15.56 8.76
C PRO A 501 7.65 -15.01 10.18
N GLY A 502 6.78 -15.43 11.09
CA GLY A 502 6.74 -14.97 12.48
C GLY A 502 6.11 -13.58 12.67
N GLU A 503 5.84 -12.82 11.61
CA GLU A 503 5.21 -11.51 11.72
C GLU A 503 3.74 -11.63 12.15
N SER A 504 3.25 -10.57 12.79
CA SER A 504 1.85 -10.44 13.17
C SER A 504 1.28 -9.09 12.74
N GLN A 505 -0.01 -9.07 12.41
CA GLN A 505 -0.75 -7.86 12.11
C GLN A 505 -2.11 -7.88 12.80
N GLU A 506 -2.51 -6.70 13.29
CA GLU A 506 -3.80 -6.50 13.94
C GLU A 506 -4.73 -5.68 13.05
N LEU A 507 -6.00 -6.10 13.00
CA LEU A 507 -7.08 -5.40 12.33
C LEU A 507 -8.22 -5.18 13.31
N VAL A 508 -8.83 -4.00 13.23
CA VAL A 508 -10.01 -3.66 14.02
C VAL A 508 -11.14 -3.25 13.10
N TRP A 509 -12.28 -3.93 13.20
CA TRP A 509 -13.55 -3.51 12.60
C TRP A 509 -14.51 -3.05 13.69
N GLU A 510 -15.36 -2.08 13.37
CA GLU A 510 -16.47 -1.69 14.24
C GLU A 510 -17.82 -2.19 13.70
N LEU A 511 -18.54 -2.94 14.54
CA LEU A 511 -19.88 -3.40 14.27
C LEU A 511 -20.89 -2.72 15.21
N ARG A 512 -22.12 -2.58 14.73
CA ARG A 512 -23.26 -2.17 15.56
C ARG A 512 -24.50 -3.01 15.27
N PRO A 513 -25.36 -3.27 16.27
CA PRO A 513 -26.70 -3.76 16.03
C PRO A 513 -27.52 -2.76 15.22
N THR A 514 -28.43 -3.27 14.39
CA THR A 514 -29.40 -2.42 13.67
C THR A 514 -30.54 -1.93 14.55
N GLY A 515 -30.79 -2.60 15.68
CA GLY A 515 -31.95 -2.35 16.53
C GLY A 515 -33.25 -3.02 16.07
N GLN A 516 -33.25 -3.77 14.96
CA GLN A 516 -34.44 -4.45 14.46
C GLN A 516 -34.76 -5.74 15.22
N TYR A 517 -33.72 -6.47 15.63
CA TYR A 517 -33.83 -7.77 16.30
C TYR A 517 -33.13 -7.74 17.67
N ASP A 518 -33.24 -8.82 18.44
CA ASP A 518 -32.40 -9.15 19.59
C ASP A 518 -32.13 -10.65 19.65
N GLY A 519 -31.25 -11.09 20.55
CA GLY A 519 -30.79 -12.46 20.67
C GLY A 519 -29.31 -12.62 20.36
N ASN A 520 -28.90 -13.84 20.06
CA ASN A 520 -27.51 -14.13 19.71
C ASN A 520 -27.29 -13.91 18.22
N PHE A 521 -26.45 -12.93 17.86
CA PHE A 521 -26.14 -12.59 16.46
C PHE A 521 -24.76 -13.12 16.10
N TYR A 522 -24.62 -13.58 14.86
CA TYR A 522 -23.38 -14.17 14.36
C TYR A 522 -22.72 -13.27 13.31
N TYR A 523 -21.39 -13.30 13.28
CA TYR A 523 -20.57 -12.70 12.23
C TYR A 523 -19.41 -13.63 11.89
N ASN A 524 -18.93 -13.50 10.66
CA ASN A 524 -17.89 -14.36 10.10
C ASN A 524 -16.67 -13.53 9.76
N VAL A 525 -15.51 -14.02 10.19
CA VAL A 525 -14.19 -13.53 9.77
C VAL A 525 -13.59 -14.56 8.84
N ALA A 526 -13.19 -14.16 7.64
CA ALA A 526 -12.49 -15.01 6.68
C ALA A 526 -11.14 -14.40 6.33
N VAL A 527 -10.07 -15.17 6.40
CA VAL A 527 -8.72 -14.70 6.10
C VAL A 527 -7.97 -15.72 5.26
N GLY A 528 -7.35 -15.28 4.18
CA GLY A 528 -6.49 -16.11 3.35
C GLY A 528 -5.39 -15.28 2.69
N ALA A 529 -4.40 -15.96 2.13
CA ALA A 529 -3.32 -15.39 1.32
C ALA A 529 -3.27 -16.14 -0.02
N SER A 530 -2.66 -15.55 -1.05
CA SER A 530 -2.59 -16.19 -2.37
C SER A 530 -1.73 -17.45 -2.41
N ASN A 531 -0.78 -17.58 -1.49
CA ASN A 531 0.14 -18.72 -1.36
C ASN A 531 -0.11 -19.59 -0.12
N THR A 532 -1.19 -19.33 0.62
CA THR A 532 -1.67 -20.25 1.66
C THR A 532 -2.70 -21.21 1.07
N GLY A 533 -3.02 -22.30 1.77
CA GLY A 533 -4.17 -23.14 1.45
C GLY A 533 -5.52 -22.42 1.66
N GLU A 534 -6.58 -23.20 1.85
CA GLU A 534 -7.95 -22.68 2.03
C GLU A 534 -8.04 -21.57 3.09
N PRO A 535 -8.76 -20.46 2.80
CA PRO A 535 -8.94 -19.37 3.76
C PRO A 535 -9.53 -19.87 5.09
N GLN A 536 -8.96 -19.43 6.20
CA GLN A 536 -9.50 -19.70 7.52
C GLN A 536 -10.80 -18.92 7.71
N ARG A 537 -11.86 -19.63 8.14
CA ARG A 537 -13.18 -19.05 8.42
C ARG A 537 -13.52 -19.25 9.88
N ILE A 538 -13.78 -18.15 10.57
CA ILE A 538 -14.09 -18.13 12.00
C ILE A 538 -15.44 -17.47 12.21
N SER A 539 -16.39 -18.20 12.78
CA SER A 539 -17.66 -17.65 13.24
C SER A 539 -17.57 -17.28 14.71
N ARG A 540 -18.10 -16.11 15.05
CA ARG A 540 -18.26 -15.62 16.41
C ARG A 540 -19.67 -15.09 16.61
N SER A 541 -20.08 -14.93 17.86
CA SER A 541 -21.39 -14.39 18.20
C SER A 541 -21.32 -13.33 19.27
N ILE A 542 -22.35 -12.49 19.30
CA ILE A 542 -22.59 -11.49 20.32
C ILE A 542 -24.03 -11.60 20.81
N GLN A 543 -24.21 -11.63 22.12
CA GLN A 543 -25.52 -11.58 22.74
C GLN A 543 -26.02 -10.13 22.75
N VAL A 544 -27.03 -9.84 21.95
CA VAL A 544 -27.72 -8.56 21.91
C VAL A 544 -28.97 -8.62 22.78
N PRO A 545 -29.08 -7.82 23.84
CA PRO A 545 -30.23 -7.84 24.72
C PRO A 545 -31.46 -7.25 24.03
N ARG A 546 -32.64 -7.69 24.45
CA ARG A 546 -33.87 -6.95 24.18
C ARG A 546 -33.87 -5.70 25.05
N LEU A 547 -33.81 -4.53 24.41
CA LEU A 547 -33.86 -3.26 25.12
C LEU A 547 -35.25 -3.05 25.74
N GLN A 548 -35.29 -2.63 26.99
CA GLN A 548 -36.56 -2.33 27.66
C GLN A 548 -37.10 -1.00 27.13
N ALA A 549 -38.28 -1.05 26.50
CA ALA A 549 -39.00 0.13 26.05
C ALA A 549 -39.58 0.86 27.27
N ARG A 550 -39.49 2.21 27.28
CA ARG A 550 -40.07 3.04 28.34
C ARG A 550 -40.80 4.26 27.79
N LEU A 551 -41.90 4.64 28.44
CA LEU A 551 -42.59 5.91 28.19
C LEU A 551 -42.91 6.57 29.55
N TRP A 552 -42.58 7.85 29.71
CA TRP A 552 -42.83 8.58 30.96
C TRP A 552 -43.07 10.06 30.70
N LEU A 553 -43.60 10.74 31.72
CA LEU A 553 -43.71 12.18 31.74
C LEU A 553 -42.47 12.75 32.45
N GLU A 554 -41.83 13.73 31.83
CA GLU A 554 -40.68 14.43 32.39
C GLU A 554 -40.99 15.93 32.45
N PRO A 555 -41.33 16.46 33.64
CA PRO A 555 -41.41 17.90 33.84
C PRO A 555 -40.02 18.51 33.63
N GLU A 556 -39.96 19.65 32.93
CA GLU A 556 -38.71 20.40 32.77
C GLU A 556 -38.23 20.88 34.14
N ALA A 557 -37.07 20.43 34.62
CA ALA A 557 -36.59 20.89 35.93
C ALA A 557 -36.40 22.42 35.93
N PRO A 558 -36.80 23.14 37.01
CA PRO A 558 -36.44 24.55 37.14
C PRO A 558 -34.92 24.67 37.20
N SER A 559 -34.36 25.78 36.73
CA SER A 559 -32.92 26.02 36.67
C SER A 559 -32.17 25.91 38.01
N ASP A 560 -32.90 25.88 39.13
CA ASP A 560 -32.42 25.70 40.50
C ASP A 560 -33.13 24.50 41.14
N ALA A 561 -32.40 23.41 41.44
CA ALA A 561 -32.95 22.14 41.94
C ALA A 561 -33.63 22.22 43.33
N GLU A 562 -33.44 23.31 44.08
CA GLU A 562 -33.97 23.50 45.44
C GLU A 562 -35.25 24.35 45.49
N ARG A 563 -35.81 24.79 44.36
CA ARG A 563 -36.97 25.70 44.34
C ARG A 563 -38.18 25.08 43.63
N PRO A 564 -39.40 25.17 44.20
CA PRO A 564 -40.63 24.84 43.48
C PRO A 564 -40.77 25.70 42.21
N PHE A 565 -41.51 25.24 41.21
CA PHE A 565 -41.75 25.97 39.95
C PHE A 565 -42.33 27.37 40.26
N ARG A 566 -41.52 28.42 40.03
CA ARG A 566 -41.80 29.81 40.42
C ARG A 566 -42.22 30.73 39.26
N ASP A 567 -41.95 30.32 38.02
CA ASP A 567 -42.38 31.04 36.82
C ASP A 567 -43.62 30.36 36.27
N GLY A 568 -44.63 31.15 35.94
CA GLY A 568 -46.03 30.72 35.77
C GLY A 568 -46.33 29.68 34.69
N ASN A 569 -45.33 29.11 34.01
CA ASN A 569 -45.48 28.02 33.05
C ASN A 569 -44.66 26.78 33.46
N LEU A 570 -45.20 25.60 33.20
CA LEU A 570 -44.61 24.29 33.42
C LEU A 570 -44.59 23.52 32.08
N ASP A 571 -43.41 23.22 31.59
CA ASP A 571 -43.23 22.33 30.44
C ASP A 571 -43.13 20.86 30.91
N VAL A 572 -43.85 19.98 30.23
CA VAL A 572 -43.84 18.54 30.47
C VAL A 572 -43.61 17.81 29.16
N TYR A 573 -42.56 16.99 29.12
CA TYR A 573 -42.20 16.18 27.97
C TYR A 573 -42.76 14.77 28.12
N VAL A 574 -43.42 14.27 27.07
CA VAL A 574 -43.72 12.84 26.94
C VAL A 574 -42.48 12.18 26.35
N ARG A 575 -41.63 11.60 27.21
CA ARG A 575 -40.38 10.96 26.83
C ARG A 575 -40.60 9.49 26.50
N ALA A 576 -39.87 9.03 25.50
CA ALA A 576 -39.87 7.65 25.06
C ALA A 576 -38.45 7.14 24.91
N MET A 577 -38.25 5.85 25.21
CA MET A 577 -36.97 5.17 25.07
C MET A 577 -37.16 3.77 24.50
N ASN A 578 -36.26 3.37 23.60
CA ASN A 578 -36.17 2.04 22.99
C ASN A 578 -37.47 1.54 22.33
N LEU A 579 -38.30 2.44 21.78
CA LEU A 579 -39.48 2.03 21.02
C LEU A 579 -39.03 1.39 19.71
N ARG A 580 -39.32 0.10 19.51
CA ARG A 580 -38.97 -0.60 18.26
C ARG A 580 -40.02 -0.33 17.18
N SER A 581 -39.55 -0.14 15.95
CA SER A 581 -40.39 0.08 14.76
C SER A 581 -41.42 1.19 14.97
N PHE A 582 -41.06 2.29 15.62
CA PHE A 582 -42.01 3.35 15.96
C PHE A 582 -42.44 4.14 14.73
N TRP A 583 -43.74 4.09 14.39
CA TRP A 583 -44.34 4.91 13.34
C TRP A 583 -45.22 6.04 13.90
N GLY A 584 -45.90 5.82 15.02
CA GLY A 584 -46.80 6.82 15.60
C GLY A 584 -47.52 6.31 16.84
N GLY A 585 -48.47 7.08 17.35
CA GLY A 585 -49.29 6.66 18.48
C GLY A 585 -50.25 7.71 19.00
N SER A 586 -50.90 7.37 20.10
CA SER A 586 -51.72 8.26 20.90
C SER A 586 -51.46 8.04 22.39
N VAL A 587 -51.41 9.14 23.14
CA VAL A 587 -51.26 9.12 24.59
C VAL A 587 -52.38 9.93 25.23
N VAL A 588 -52.84 9.47 26.39
CA VAL A 588 -53.82 10.18 27.21
C VAL A 588 -53.16 10.57 28.52
N ILE A 589 -53.21 11.85 28.85
CA ILE A 589 -52.62 12.41 30.06
C ILE A 589 -53.73 13.02 30.92
N ARG A 590 -53.72 12.69 32.21
CA ARG A 590 -54.56 13.33 33.24
C ARG A 590 -53.71 14.28 34.07
N TYR A 591 -54.29 15.42 34.41
CA TYR A 591 -53.67 16.46 35.24
C TYR A 591 -54.75 17.14 36.09
N ASP A 592 -54.34 17.82 37.16
CA ASP A 592 -55.26 18.55 38.04
C ASP A 592 -55.62 19.93 37.44
N PRO A 593 -56.88 20.14 36.97
CA PRO A 593 -57.27 21.41 36.35
C PRO A 593 -57.43 22.57 37.34
N GLU A 594 -57.48 22.31 38.65
CA GLU A 594 -57.49 23.37 39.67
C GLU A 594 -56.10 23.99 39.86
N ARG A 595 -55.04 23.28 39.41
CA ARG A 595 -53.64 23.68 39.61
C ARG A 595 -52.93 24.01 38.31
N LEU A 596 -53.28 23.34 37.22
CA LEU A 596 -52.65 23.49 35.91
C LEU A 596 -53.70 23.77 34.83
N ARG A 597 -53.43 24.77 33.99
CA ARG A 597 -54.21 25.06 32.79
C ARG A 597 -53.35 24.81 31.56
N LEU A 598 -53.69 23.81 30.75
CA LEU A 598 -52.99 23.50 29.51
C LEU A 598 -53.07 24.69 28.54
N LEU A 599 -51.91 25.18 28.09
CA LEU A 599 -51.80 26.27 27.12
C LEU A 599 -51.59 25.74 25.71
N ARG A 600 -50.68 24.78 25.56
CA ARG A 600 -50.20 24.34 24.25
C ARG A 600 -49.71 22.90 24.30
N VAL A 601 -49.85 22.20 23.18
CA VAL A 601 -49.24 20.89 22.94
C VAL A 601 -48.54 20.94 21.59
N GLU A 602 -47.27 20.55 21.58
CA GLU A 602 -46.43 20.53 20.38
C GLU A 602 -45.95 19.12 20.06
N PRO A 603 -45.77 18.79 18.76
CA PRO A 603 -45.19 17.52 18.34
C PRO A 603 -43.75 17.40 18.83
N GLY A 604 -43.41 16.23 19.38
CA GLY A 604 -42.04 15.90 19.77
C GLY A 604 -41.19 15.43 18.60
N ARG A 605 -39.87 15.33 18.82
CA ARG A 605 -38.89 14.97 17.79
C ARG A 605 -39.10 13.58 17.18
N LEU A 606 -39.77 12.67 17.90
CA LEU A 606 -40.14 11.36 17.37
C LEU A 606 -41.08 11.42 16.16
N LEU A 607 -41.76 12.55 15.93
CA LEU A 607 -42.70 12.74 14.83
C LEU A 607 -42.14 13.66 13.73
N ILE A 608 -40.87 14.04 13.81
CA ILE A 608 -40.26 15.04 12.95
C ILE A 608 -39.08 14.42 12.19
N GLU A 609 -39.07 14.57 10.86
CA GLU A 609 -37.93 14.27 9.99
C GLU A 609 -37.95 15.25 8.81
N GLY A 610 -37.17 16.33 8.90
CA GLY A 610 -37.25 17.47 7.97
C GLY A 610 -38.52 18.33 8.11
N SER A 611 -39.68 17.69 8.27
CA SER A 611 -40.99 18.29 8.59
C SER A 611 -41.73 17.41 9.60
N VAL A 612 -42.76 17.97 10.24
CA VAL A 612 -43.68 17.20 11.10
C VAL A 612 -44.49 16.24 10.21
N GLY A 613 -44.66 14.99 10.65
CA GLY A 613 -45.61 14.06 10.04
C GLY A 613 -47.07 14.49 10.26
N HIS A 614 -47.98 13.53 10.42
CA HIS A 614 -49.36 13.89 10.78
C HIS A 614 -49.43 14.21 12.28
N TRP A 615 -49.98 15.37 12.60
CA TRP A 615 -50.22 15.82 13.98
C TRP A 615 -51.70 16.10 14.15
N GLY A 616 -52.36 15.32 15.02
CA GLY A 616 -53.77 15.52 15.34
C GLY A 616 -53.95 16.68 16.31
N GLU A 617 -55.04 17.44 16.16
CA GLU A 617 -55.41 18.45 17.16
C GLU A 617 -55.65 17.77 18.53
N PRO A 618 -55.01 18.24 19.62
CA PRO A 618 -55.21 17.64 20.94
C PRO A 618 -56.67 17.73 21.39
N ASP A 619 -57.26 16.61 21.80
CA ASP A 619 -58.62 16.60 22.37
C ASP A 619 -58.56 16.94 23.86
N ILE A 620 -59.10 18.12 24.19
CA ILE A 620 -59.20 18.70 25.53
C ILE A 620 -60.66 18.87 25.97
N SER A 621 -61.58 18.11 25.38
CA SER A 621 -63.03 18.19 25.65
C SER A 621 -63.40 17.89 27.11
N GLN A 622 -62.53 17.19 27.84
CA GLN A 622 -62.71 16.84 29.24
C GLN A 622 -61.71 17.63 30.11
N PRO A 623 -62.18 18.48 31.06
CA PRO A 623 -61.29 19.19 31.96
C PRO A 623 -60.35 18.24 32.72
N GLY A 624 -59.06 18.58 32.78
CA GLY A 624 -58.05 17.76 33.46
C GLY A 624 -57.58 16.53 32.67
N ARG A 625 -57.96 16.40 31.38
CA ARG A 625 -57.57 15.29 30.52
C ARG A 625 -57.26 15.77 29.11
N VAL A 626 -56.14 15.31 28.54
CA VAL A 626 -55.75 15.61 27.16
C VAL A 626 -55.41 14.33 26.41
N ILE A 627 -55.94 14.19 25.19
CA ILE A 627 -55.59 13.12 24.25
C ILE A 627 -54.70 13.73 23.16
N ILE A 628 -53.51 13.15 23.01
CA ILE A 628 -52.52 13.58 22.01
C ILE A 628 -52.38 12.43 21.02
N SER A 629 -52.34 12.75 19.72
CA SER A 629 -52.12 11.76 18.67
C SER A 629 -51.26 12.32 17.55
N GLY A 630 -50.39 11.49 17.01
CA GLY A 630 -49.53 11.87 15.90
C GLY A 630 -48.71 10.70 15.39
N ASP A 631 -48.28 10.82 14.15
CA ASP A 631 -47.54 9.78 13.43
C ASP A 631 -46.51 10.37 12.46
N ARG A 632 -45.73 9.49 11.87
CA ARG A 632 -44.66 9.79 10.92
C ARG A 632 -45.15 9.70 9.46
N ALA A 633 -46.40 10.04 9.15
CA ALA A 633 -46.92 10.04 7.78
C ALA A 633 -45.96 10.77 6.82
N GLY A 634 -45.67 10.13 5.69
CA GLY A 634 -44.67 10.59 4.72
C GLY A 634 -43.24 10.07 4.97
N TRP A 635 -42.98 9.43 6.12
CA TRP A 635 -41.67 8.92 6.52
C TRP A 635 -41.72 7.44 6.91
N SER A 636 -40.54 6.80 6.91
CA SER A 636 -40.42 5.41 7.36
C SER A 636 -40.49 5.31 8.90
N PRO A 637 -40.96 4.17 9.46
CA PRO A 637 -40.87 3.91 10.89
C PRO A 637 -39.43 3.96 11.39
N LEU A 638 -39.24 4.45 12.61
CA LEU A 638 -37.95 4.42 13.29
C LEU A 638 -37.68 3.00 13.80
N ILE A 639 -36.58 2.38 13.35
CA ILE A 639 -36.22 1.00 13.72
C ILE A 639 -36.10 0.86 15.25
N LEU A 640 -35.45 1.83 15.90
CA LEU A 640 -35.33 1.94 17.35
C LEU A 640 -35.34 3.44 17.71
N ALA A 641 -36.30 3.86 18.54
CA ALA A 641 -36.56 5.26 18.82
C ALA A 641 -36.44 5.60 20.30
N THR A 642 -35.67 6.65 20.59
CA THR A 642 -35.52 7.25 21.92
C THR A 642 -35.49 8.78 21.75
N ASP A 643 -36.58 9.45 22.09
CA ASP A 643 -36.71 10.92 22.07
C ASP A 643 -38.07 11.33 22.68
N THR A 644 -38.46 12.59 22.51
CA THR A 644 -39.76 13.14 22.92
C THR A 644 -40.85 12.83 21.90
N PHE A 645 -42.00 12.33 22.37
CA PHE A 645 -43.24 12.15 21.60
C PHE A 645 -44.06 13.44 21.49
N ALA A 646 -44.21 14.19 22.59
CA ALA A 646 -44.92 15.46 22.64
C ALA A 646 -44.37 16.36 23.76
N ARG A 647 -44.52 17.68 23.62
CA ARG A 647 -44.28 18.66 24.68
C ARG A 647 -45.61 19.32 25.05
N LEU A 648 -45.91 19.40 26.33
CA LEU A 648 -47.09 20.08 26.87
C LEU A 648 -46.62 21.29 27.67
N GLU A 649 -47.24 22.44 27.42
CA GLU A 649 -47.00 23.67 28.15
C GLU A 649 -48.23 23.99 29.00
N PHE A 650 -48.07 24.05 30.31
CA PHE A 650 -49.13 24.36 31.26
C PHE A 650 -48.90 25.73 31.92
N LYS A 651 -49.95 26.52 32.15
CA LYS A 651 -49.95 27.65 33.08
C LYS A 651 -50.24 27.14 34.48
N VAL A 652 -49.42 27.51 35.46
CA VAL A 652 -49.67 27.25 36.88
C VAL A 652 -50.75 28.22 37.37
N VAL A 653 -51.89 27.69 37.81
CA VAL A 653 -53.06 28.46 38.26
C VAL A 653 -53.44 28.21 39.73
N GLY A 654 -52.80 27.24 40.38
CA GLY A 654 -52.97 26.92 41.81
C GLY A 654 -51.69 26.35 42.43
N SER A 655 -51.57 26.42 43.76
CA SER A 655 -50.36 26.04 44.52
C SER A 655 -50.51 24.72 45.29
N GLY A 656 -49.39 24.07 45.61
CA GLY A 656 -49.32 22.79 46.32
C GLY A 656 -49.02 21.58 45.42
N PRO A 657 -49.08 20.35 45.94
CA PRO A 657 -48.74 19.15 45.18
C PRO A 657 -49.79 18.88 44.08
N THR A 658 -49.32 18.59 42.86
CA THR A 658 -50.15 18.12 41.76
C THR A 658 -49.58 16.81 41.22
N THR A 659 -50.42 16.02 40.53
CA THR A 659 -50.01 14.77 39.89
C THR A 659 -50.36 14.82 38.41
N LEU A 660 -49.38 14.53 37.55
CA LEU A 660 -49.60 14.26 36.13
C LEU A 660 -49.50 12.76 35.90
N ALA A 661 -50.53 12.18 35.28
CA ALA A 661 -50.64 10.74 35.09
C ALA A 661 -50.75 10.40 33.60
N LEU A 662 -49.94 9.45 33.14
CA LEU A 662 -50.08 8.87 31.81
C LEU A 662 -51.17 7.77 31.87
N GLU A 663 -52.40 8.12 31.52
CA GLU A 663 -53.60 7.27 31.69
C GLU A 663 -53.66 6.11 30.69
N SER A 664 -53.28 6.35 29.43
CA SER A 664 -53.20 5.28 28.44
C SER A 664 -52.27 5.62 27.28
N VAL A 665 -51.74 4.57 26.66
CA VAL A 665 -50.80 4.65 25.54
C VAL A 665 -51.24 3.67 24.47
N ALA A 666 -51.28 4.11 23.22
CA ALA A 666 -51.44 3.27 22.05
C ALA A 666 -50.35 3.61 21.04
N LEU A 667 -49.63 2.60 20.53
CA LEU A 667 -48.53 2.81 19.58
C LEU A 667 -48.82 2.05 18.27
N SER A 668 -48.31 2.58 17.17
CA SER A 668 -48.39 1.97 15.84
C SER A 668 -46.99 1.74 15.28
N ALA A 669 -46.78 0.55 14.71
CA ALA A 669 -45.48 0.16 14.16
C ALA A 669 -45.32 0.42 12.65
N GLU A 670 -46.44 0.59 11.94
CA GLU A 670 -46.49 0.69 10.48
C GLU A 670 -47.61 1.64 10.04
N ALA A 671 -47.45 2.23 8.85
CA ALA A 671 -48.44 3.10 8.26
C ALA A 671 -49.76 2.37 7.97
N GLY A 672 -50.88 2.98 8.32
CA GLY A 672 -52.22 2.45 8.06
C GLY A 672 -52.70 1.36 9.04
N GLN A 673 -51.87 0.96 10.02
CA GLN A 673 -52.34 0.13 11.13
C GLN A 673 -52.87 1.01 12.27
N PRO A 674 -54.05 0.70 12.85
CA PRO A 674 -54.55 1.45 14.00
C PRO A 674 -53.60 1.28 15.19
N PRO A 675 -53.31 2.37 15.95
CA PRO A 675 -52.50 2.27 17.17
C PRO A 675 -53.08 1.23 18.12
N GLN A 676 -52.25 0.28 18.55
CA GLN A 676 -52.66 -0.76 19.48
C GLN A 676 -52.40 -0.30 20.91
N ARG A 677 -53.40 -0.45 21.78
CA ARG A 677 -53.28 -0.12 23.20
C ARG A 677 -52.18 -0.97 23.83
N VAL A 678 -51.21 -0.32 24.46
CA VAL A 678 -50.09 -1.00 25.11
C VAL A 678 -50.46 -1.24 26.58
N THR A 679 -50.48 -2.51 27.00
CA THR A 679 -50.62 -2.88 28.42
C THR A 679 -49.24 -3.03 29.06
N PRO A 680 -49.06 -2.74 30.37
CA PRO A 680 -47.78 -2.91 31.07
C PRO A 680 -47.15 -4.30 30.93
N SER A 681 -47.97 -5.34 30.70
CA SER A 681 -47.55 -6.72 30.45
C SER A 681 -46.90 -6.98 29.08
N ALA A 682 -46.92 -6.02 28.15
CA ALA A 682 -46.43 -6.17 26.77
C ALA A 682 -44.96 -5.74 26.56
N GLY A 683 -44.20 -5.51 27.64
CA GLY A 683 -42.77 -5.18 27.57
C GLY A 683 -42.43 -3.68 27.42
N LEU A 684 -43.44 -2.79 27.48
CA LEU A 684 -43.28 -1.35 27.65
C LEU A 684 -43.44 -1.02 29.14
N ALA A 685 -42.41 -0.48 29.79
CA ALA A 685 -42.54 0.07 31.12
C ALA A 685 -43.06 1.51 31.03
N VAL A 686 -44.25 1.74 31.54
CA VAL A 686 -44.83 3.08 31.67
C VAL A 686 -44.63 3.52 33.12
N GLN A 687 -43.97 4.66 33.34
CA GLN A 687 -43.89 5.23 34.68
C GLN A 687 -45.22 5.94 34.98
N GLU A 688 -45.91 5.47 36.02
CA GLU A 688 -47.14 6.11 36.52
C GLU A 688 -46.81 7.29 37.44
N ASP A 689 -47.74 8.24 37.45
CA ASP A 689 -47.88 9.42 38.32
C ASP A 689 -46.59 10.19 38.65
N VAL A 690 -46.41 11.33 37.99
CA VAL A 690 -45.36 12.29 38.34
C VAL A 690 -45.92 13.32 39.30
N GLN A 691 -45.35 13.38 40.51
CA GLN A 691 -45.68 14.41 41.50
C GLN A 691 -44.81 15.65 41.29
N VAL A 692 -45.47 16.80 41.23
CA VAL A 692 -44.82 18.12 41.10
C VAL A 692 -45.33 19.02 42.21
N TRP A 693 -44.42 19.79 42.81
CA TRP A 693 -44.77 20.83 43.79
C TRP A 693 -44.77 22.21 43.14
N LEU A 694 -45.93 22.87 43.15
CA LEU A 694 -46.15 24.19 42.56
C LEU A 694 -46.13 25.27 43.64
N ALA A 695 -45.33 26.32 43.44
CA ALA A 695 -45.35 27.49 44.32
C ALA A 695 -46.59 28.36 44.05
N GLU A 696 -46.88 29.30 44.95
CA GLU A 696 -47.89 30.32 44.67
C GLU A 696 -47.54 31.10 43.40
N PRO A 697 -48.48 31.25 42.45
CA PRO A 697 -48.25 32.05 41.27
C PRO A 697 -48.00 33.50 41.71
N LYS A 698 -46.91 34.11 41.25
CA LYS A 698 -46.72 35.55 41.43
C LYS A 698 -47.91 36.27 40.81
N THR A 699 -48.67 36.98 41.64
CA THR A 699 -49.59 38.00 41.16
C THR A 699 -48.76 39.07 40.46
N GLU A 700 -48.89 39.20 39.15
CA GLU A 700 -48.52 40.43 38.46
C GLU A 700 -49.39 41.54 39.08
N GLU A 701 -48.78 42.42 39.88
CA GLU A 701 -49.40 43.71 40.16
C GLU A 701 -49.51 44.49 38.84
N PRO A 702 -50.65 45.16 38.60
CA PRO A 702 -50.98 45.78 37.31
C PRO A 702 -50.04 46.91 36.86
#